data_AF-A0A507DZI5-F1
#
_entry.id   AF-A0A507DZI5-F1
#
_cell.length_a   1.000
_cell.length_b   1.000
_cell.length_c   1.000
_cell.angle_alpha   90.00
_cell.angle_beta   90.00
_cell.angle_gamma   90.00
#
_symmetry.space_group_name_H-M   'P 1'
#
loop_
_entity.id
_entity.type
_entity.pdbx_description
1 polymer ?
#
loop_
_entity_poly.entity_id
_entity_poly.type
_entity_poly.pdbx_seq_one_letter_code
_entity_poly.pdbx_strand_id
1 'polypeptide(L)'
;MDHRAVRALKQALRKSMRGTLAQLPVDQVRQETSSVVQKLLAMEEYKKSRSVSVYLSMPSGEISTTEIIEDIFRANKRCYVPRCDGENMEMVRLSSLEDFQSLPRNKWQIPEPPLDEPRKNALDEDGLDLIIVPGLAFDKEGWRLGHGKGYYDRYFAKVAERSALSGKALPTTIALALSAQIMDEPLPREDFDQKPQFLVTATGVVREDVDNDHTTDHDSDATEIMGQDDPQDKGKASTSPTFVNPRIFLTRVRDLDSFENLGSKSLRDLLSVKPLECMLQFNYMVELSWLMSHLPNKTIPVTFVHGFRGESLDYLREEASHFPNVRLVTPNLPIAYGTHHTKMMCLFYVDGDAQVIIHTANMISRDWGNKTQGMWVSPMLHRKLGTGSCQFESDFSEYLAAYGSSMRHWRERLQTYDYTQCKATLVASVPGRHTGNDMYKWGHLKLRRSLEKVSIPEALRAKSLLIAQFSSVGSLGTSDEWLMQEFGNSLSACRNKQLGSNLPMKLMFPTIDNVRTSLEGWAGGGSLPFDTKNWVKQESYMRPRLCVWEATEAGRPRAVPHIKTYTRIDPESGEMGWFLLSSSNLSKAAWGSVEKKGTQIMIRSYELGVLIVGDDFKTDSTQKAVLQAVTVAGLATLHPKDSPSPNDASLVVPIRLPYDIPLTPYKPHDVPWTKDSLDESLASKRDTFGFFLKNGGLVK
;
A
#
# COMPACT_ATOMS: atom_id res chain seq x y z
N MET A 1 -19.05 -0.66 19.11
CA MET A 1 -18.97 0.76 18.69
C MET A 1 -18.33 0.80 17.31
N ASP A 2 -18.75 1.72 16.44
CA ASP A 2 -18.09 1.99 15.15
C ASP A 2 -16.60 2.36 15.39
N HIS A 3 -15.65 1.69 14.71
CA HIS A 3 -14.21 1.97 14.82
C HIS A 3 -13.88 3.45 14.54
N ARG A 4 -14.66 4.12 13.67
CA ARG A 4 -14.54 5.57 13.41
C ARG A 4 -14.88 6.39 14.65
N ALA A 5 -15.90 5.98 15.40
CA ALA A 5 -16.28 6.63 16.66
C ALA A 5 -15.21 6.42 17.75
N VAL A 6 -14.69 5.20 17.89
CA VAL A 6 -13.61 4.87 18.85
C VAL A 6 -12.35 5.72 18.56
N ARG A 7 -11.97 5.86 17.30
CA ARG A 7 -10.79 6.66 16.89
C ARG A 7 -11.00 8.16 17.11
N ALA A 8 -12.19 8.68 16.82
CA ALA A 8 -12.53 10.09 17.12
C ALA A 8 -12.47 10.37 18.62
N LEU A 9 -12.98 9.44 19.45
CA LEU A 9 -12.89 9.53 20.91
C LEU A 9 -11.43 9.50 21.38
N LYS A 10 -10.60 8.57 20.88
CA LYS A 10 -9.16 8.53 21.20
C LYS A 10 -8.44 9.83 20.82
N GLN A 11 -8.75 10.43 19.67
CA GLN A 11 -8.14 11.71 19.26
C GLN A 11 -8.57 12.87 20.15
N ALA A 12 -9.85 12.96 20.50
CA ALA A 12 -10.36 13.95 21.43
C ALA A 12 -9.70 13.82 22.81
N LEU A 13 -9.59 12.59 23.33
CA LEU A 13 -8.90 12.29 24.58
C LEU A 13 -7.42 12.68 24.53
N ARG A 14 -6.68 12.32 23.47
CA ARG A 14 -5.27 12.73 23.32
C ARG A 14 -5.11 14.25 23.35
N LYS A 15 -6.02 15.00 22.71
CA LYS A 15 -5.99 16.46 22.71
C LYS A 15 -6.25 17.01 24.12
N SER A 16 -7.26 16.49 24.81
CA SER A 16 -7.62 16.90 26.17
C SER A 16 -6.47 16.61 27.14
N MET A 17 -5.94 15.40 27.13
CA MET A 17 -4.88 14.95 28.05
C MET A 17 -3.57 15.73 27.87
N ARG A 18 -3.18 16.06 26.63
CA ARG A 18 -2.02 16.95 26.42
C ARG A 18 -2.22 18.32 27.07
N GLY A 19 -3.45 18.85 27.03
CA GLY A 19 -3.80 20.11 27.70
C GLY A 19 -3.67 19.99 29.22
N THR A 20 -4.21 18.93 29.81
CA THR A 20 -4.15 18.66 31.25
C THR A 20 -2.70 18.49 31.73
N LEU A 21 -1.92 17.64 31.07
CA LEU A 21 -0.55 17.33 31.48
C LEU A 21 0.41 18.51 31.32
N ALA A 22 0.15 19.41 30.35
CA ALA A 22 0.94 20.63 30.18
C ALA A 22 0.74 21.64 31.32
N GLN A 23 -0.32 21.52 32.12
CA GLN A 23 -0.65 22.43 33.22
C GLN A 23 -0.20 21.90 34.60
N LEU A 24 0.37 20.69 34.67
CA LEU A 24 0.78 20.11 35.94
C LEU A 24 1.96 20.87 36.55
N PRO A 25 1.89 21.22 37.85
CA PRO A 25 3.02 21.79 38.57
C PRO A 25 4.24 20.86 38.56
N VAL A 26 5.41 21.42 38.29
CA VAL A 26 6.68 20.67 38.24
C VAL A 26 6.96 19.92 39.55
N ASP A 27 6.68 20.54 40.69
CA ASP A 27 6.88 19.92 42.01
C ASP A 27 5.96 18.72 42.23
N GLN A 28 4.72 18.78 41.73
CA GLN A 28 3.80 17.64 41.78
C GLN A 28 4.32 16.48 40.93
N VAL A 29 4.73 16.75 39.68
CA VAL A 29 5.29 15.73 38.78
C VAL A 29 6.55 15.10 39.41
N ARG A 30 7.38 15.89 40.06
CA ARG A 30 8.58 15.42 40.76
C ARG A 30 8.25 14.52 41.95
N GLN A 31 7.32 14.93 42.81
CA GLN A 31 6.89 14.14 43.97
C GLN A 31 6.28 12.80 43.54
N GLU A 32 5.41 12.82 42.53
CA GLU A 32 4.78 11.61 42.00
C GLU A 32 5.80 10.71 41.31
N THR A 33 6.74 11.29 40.54
CA THR A 33 7.88 10.56 39.96
C THR A 33 8.65 9.80 41.05
N SER A 34 9.11 10.46 42.12
CA SER A 34 9.86 9.78 43.17
C SER A 34 9.07 8.63 43.81
N SER A 35 7.76 8.83 44.02
CA SER A 35 6.88 7.79 44.58
C SER A 35 6.72 6.59 43.65
N VAL A 36 6.54 6.83 42.34
CA VAL A 36 6.40 5.78 41.32
C VAL A 36 7.71 5.01 41.14
N VAL A 37 8.84 5.71 41.07
CA VAL A 37 10.18 5.10 40.94
C VAL A 37 10.46 4.20 42.14
N GLN A 38 10.25 4.67 43.37
CA GLN A 38 10.46 3.85 44.57
C GLN A 38 9.63 2.55 44.56
N LYS A 39 8.37 2.62 44.12
CA LYS A 39 7.53 1.41 43.98
C LYS A 39 8.06 0.48 42.90
N LEU A 40 8.40 1.00 41.71
CA LEU A 40 8.95 0.21 40.61
C LEU A 40 10.22 -0.54 41.05
N LEU A 41 11.17 0.15 41.69
CA LEU A 41 12.42 -0.44 42.16
C LEU A 41 12.19 -1.52 43.23
N ALA A 42 11.10 -1.45 43.98
CA ALA A 42 10.70 -2.45 44.97
C ALA A 42 10.03 -3.70 44.36
N MET A 43 9.55 -3.65 43.11
CA MET A 43 8.87 -4.76 42.45
C MET A 43 9.81 -5.95 42.18
N GLU A 44 9.30 -7.16 42.35
CA GLU A 44 10.07 -8.39 42.12
C GLU A 44 10.39 -8.58 40.64
N GLU A 45 9.48 -8.19 39.76
CA GLU A 45 9.64 -8.20 38.30
C GLU A 45 10.83 -7.32 37.88
N TYR A 46 10.96 -6.13 38.48
CA TYR A 46 12.12 -5.26 38.25
C TYR A 46 13.41 -5.86 38.82
N LYS A 47 13.40 -6.34 40.07
CA LYS A 47 14.59 -6.91 40.70
C LYS A 47 15.14 -8.12 39.94
N LYS A 48 14.27 -9.02 39.45
CA LYS A 48 14.65 -10.24 38.73
C LYS A 48 15.11 -10.01 37.29
N SER A 49 14.68 -8.92 36.66
CA SER A 49 15.06 -8.59 35.28
C SER A 49 16.57 -8.36 35.12
N ARG A 50 17.17 -8.84 34.04
CA ARG A 50 18.57 -8.56 33.67
C ARG A 50 18.67 -7.59 32.50
N SER A 51 17.63 -7.55 31.66
CA SER A 51 17.57 -6.78 30.42
C SER A 51 16.29 -5.95 30.43
N VAL A 52 16.43 -4.65 30.63
CA VAL A 52 15.31 -3.74 30.88
C VAL A 52 15.26 -2.70 29.77
N SER A 53 14.09 -2.59 29.15
CA SER A 53 13.79 -1.45 28.29
C SER A 53 13.05 -0.37 29.07
N VAL A 54 13.48 0.88 28.90
CA VAL A 54 12.88 2.05 29.53
C VAL A 54 12.74 3.18 28.52
N TYR A 55 11.58 3.86 28.54
CA TYR A 55 11.35 5.00 27.66
C TYR A 55 12.19 6.21 28.09
N LEU A 56 12.54 7.06 27.13
CA LEU A 56 13.24 8.32 27.38
C LEU A 56 12.19 9.42 27.62
N SER A 57 12.17 9.96 28.84
CA SER A 57 11.10 10.87 29.25
C SER A 57 11.22 12.29 28.66
N MET A 58 10.08 12.88 28.35
CA MET A 58 9.82 14.28 28.05
C MET A 58 10.17 15.15 29.25
N PRO A 59 10.51 16.44 29.00
CA PRO A 59 10.83 17.37 30.08
C PRO A 59 9.68 17.62 31.07
N SER A 60 8.42 17.41 30.65
CA SER A 60 7.24 17.63 31.48
C SER A 60 6.08 16.72 31.07
N GLY A 61 5.09 16.58 31.96
CA GLY A 61 3.84 15.89 31.68
C GLY A 61 3.91 14.36 31.71
N GLU A 62 5.03 13.77 32.15
CA GLU A 62 5.15 12.33 32.39
C GLU A 62 6.17 12.01 33.49
N ILE A 63 6.18 10.76 33.95
CA ILE A 63 7.13 10.26 34.94
C ILE A 63 8.55 10.33 34.35
N SER A 64 9.48 10.96 35.06
CA SER A 64 10.89 11.00 34.65
C SER A 64 11.54 9.62 34.84
N THR A 65 12.27 9.16 33.83
CA THR A 65 12.92 7.84 33.84
C THR A 65 14.42 7.89 34.15
N THR A 66 14.99 9.07 34.39
CA THR A 66 16.43 9.25 34.67
C THR A 66 16.90 8.42 35.86
N GLU A 67 16.19 8.48 37.01
CA GLU A 67 16.55 7.70 38.20
C GLU A 67 16.47 6.19 37.97
N ILE A 68 15.56 5.75 37.09
CA ILE A 68 15.42 4.33 36.71
C ILE A 68 16.63 3.89 35.87
N ILE A 69 17.04 4.69 34.89
CA ILE A 69 18.21 4.40 34.04
C ILE A 69 19.49 4.32 34.90
N GLU A 70 19.66 5.28 35.82
CA GLU A 70 20.77 5.28 36.78
C GLU A 70 20.79 4.01 37.64
N ASP A 71 19.62 3.58 38.12
CA ASP A 71 19.49 2.36 38.90
C ASP A 71 19.76 1.08 38.09
N ILE A 72 19.28 1.00 36.85
CA ILE A 72 19.56 -0.12 35.93
C ILE A 72 21.08 -0.31 35.79
N PHE A 73 21.83 0.77 35.58
CA PHE A 73 23.29 0.70 35.50
C PHE A 73 23.94 0.38 36.85
N ARG A 74 23.47 0.98 37.96
CA ARG A 74 23.98 0.69 39.31
C ARG A 74 23.79 -0.78 39.70
N ALA A 75 22.68 -1.38 39.30
CA ALA A 75 22.35 -2.78 39.50
C ALA A 75 23.00 -3.73 38.48
N ASN A 76 23.87 -3.22 37.60
CA ASN A 76 24.56 -3.97 36.55
C ASN A 76 23.62 -4.74 35.59
N LYS A 77 22.46 -4.15 35.29
CA LYS A 77 21.48 -4.65 34.31
C LYS A 77 21.79 -4.05 32.94
N ARG A 78 21.33 -4.71 31.86
CA ARG A 78 21.41 -4.18 30.50
C ARG A 78 20.27 -3.18 30.28
N CYS A 79 20.62 -1.91 30.00
CA CYS A 79 19.68 -0.85 29.70
C CYS A 79 19.41 -0.75 28.20
N TYR A 80 18.15 -0.82 27.80
CA TYR A 80 17.70 -0.57 26.43
C TYR A 80 16.74 0.62 26.39
N VAL A 81 16.82 1.42 25.34
CA VAL A 81 15.96 2.59 25.15
C VAL A 81 15.37 2.59 23.74
N PRO A 82 14.18 3.20 23.53
CA PRO A 82 13.58 3.25 22.22
C PRO A 82 14.38 4.16 21.28
N ARG A 83 14.65 3.66 20.07
CA ARG A 83 15.15 4.45 18.94
C ARG A 83 14.14 4.36 17.81
N CYS A 84 13.61 5.50 17.36
CA CYS A 84 12.52 5.56 16.38
C CYS A 84 13.02 6.07 15.02
N ASP A 85 12.82 5.30 13.94
CA ASP A 85 13.22 5.66 12.58
C ASP A 85 12.05 6.17 11.71
N GLY A 86 11.09 6.85 12.34
CA GLY A 86 9.85 7.30 11.70
C GLY A 86 8.71 6.29 11.85
N GLU A 87 8.83 5.06 11.34
CA GLU A 87 7.75 4.04 11.44
C GLU A 87 8.08 2.87 12.35
N ASN A 88 9.36 2.51 12.50
CA ASN A 88 9.82 1.46 13.39
C ASN A 88 10.34 2.04 14.69
N MET A 89 10.17 1.25 15.74
CA MET A 89 10.84 1.44 17.01
C MET A 89 11.68 0.19 17.26
N GLU A 90 12.95 0.41 17.56
CA GLU A 90 13.88 -0.60 18.07
C GLU A 90 14.19 -0.31 19.53
N MET A 91 14.55 -1.33 20.29
CA MET A 91 15.09 -1.15 21.64
C MET A 91 16.60 -1.34 21.56
N VAL A 92 17.34 -0.23 21.63
CA VAL A 92 18.80 -0.23 21.46
C VAL A 92 19.51 -0.11 22.79
N ARG A 93 20.62 -0.81 22.91
CA ARG A 93 21.40 -0.87 24.15
C ARG A 93 22.16 0.43 24.40
N LEU A 94 22.11 0.89 25.64
CA LEU A 94 23.03 1.90 26.17
C LEU A 94 24.23 1.22 26.83
N SER A 95 25.42 1.78 26.60
CA SER A 95 26.69 1.21 27.04
C SER A 95 27.08 1.66 28.46
N SER A 96 26.68 2.86 28.88
CA SER A 96 26.95 3.41 30.22
C SER A 96 26.01 4.56 30.56
N LEU A 97 26.12 5.09 31.79
CA LEU A 97 25.43 6.32 32.18
C LEU A 97 25.98 7.55 31.41
N GLU A 98 27.26 7.55 31.07
CA GLU A 98 27.88 8.61 30.26
C GLU A 98 27.31 8.62 28.83
N ASP A 99 27.09 7.44 28.25
CA ASP A 99 26.41 7.28 26.96
C ASP A 99 25.00 7.89 27.01
N PHE A 100 24.21 7.56 28.04
CA PHE A 100 22.90 8.18 28.26
C PHE A 100 22.96 9.72 28.34
N GLN A 101 23.90 10.26 29.11
CA GLN A 101 24.05 11.71 29.31
C GLN A 101 24.53 12.42 28.04
N SER A 102 25.23 11.73 27.15
CA SER A 102 25.75 12.25 25.88
C SER A 102 24.73 12.30 24.74
N LEU A 103 23.56 11.66 24.90
CA LEU A 103 22.56 11.55 23.83
C LEU A 103 22.08 12.94 23.37
N PRO A 104 22.04 13.19 22.04
CA PRO A 104 21.49 14.44 21.53
C PRO A 104 20.00 14.53 21.85
N ARG A 105 19.52 15.76 22.05
CA ARG A 105 18.11 16.03 22.27
C ARG A 105 17.39 16.28 20.96
N ASN A 106 16.24 15.65 20.76
CA ASN A 106 15.40 15.90 19.60
C ASN A 106 14.61 17.21 19.74
N LYS A 107 13.77 17.53 18.75
CA LYS A 107 12.94 18.75 18.70
C LYS A 107 11.98 18.93 19.89
N TRP A 108 11.72 17.87 20.66
CA TRP A 108 10.88 17.88 21.87
C TRP A 108 11.70 17.86 23.16
N GLN A 109 13.02 18.09 23.05
CA GLN A 109 13.99 18.05 24.14
C GLN A 109 14.13 16.69 24.83
N ILE A 110 13.69 15.61 24.19
CA ILE A 110 13.86 14.23 24.65
C ILE A 110 15.24 13.75 24.20
N PRO A 111 16.09 13.18 25.08
CA PRO A 111 17.30 12.49 24.67
C PRO A 111 16.96 11.37 23.67
N GLU A 112 17.70 11.25 22.57
CA GLU A 112 17.41 10.24 21.55
C GLU A 112 18.71 9.67 20.96
N PRO A 113 18.87 8.33 20.91
CA PRO A 113 20.02 7.72 20.25
C PRO A 113 20.08 8.06 18.75
N PRO A 114 21.23 8.52 18.22
CA PRO A 114 21.38 8.80 16.79
C PRO A 114 21.06 7.58 15.90
N LEU A 115 20.46 7.83 14.74
CA LEU A 115 20.10 6.78 13.79
C LEU A 115 21.30 6.24 13.00
N ASP A 116 22.33 7.06 12.83
CA ASP A 116 23.58 6.75 12.13
C ASP A 116 24.60 6.03 13.02
N GLU A 117 24.38 5.99 14.34
CA GLU A 117 25.24 5.27 15.26
C GLU A 117 24.83 3.79 15.40
N PRO A 118 25.73 2.83 15.12
CA PRO A 118 25.42 1.42 15.27
C PRO A 118 25.26 1.06 16.76
N ARG A 119 24.11 0.52 17.13
CA ARG A 119 23.79 0.08 18.50
C ARG A 119 23.15 -1.30 18.46
N LYS A 120 23.38 -2.10 19.50
CA LYS A 120 22.82 -3.46 19.60
C LYS A 120 21.32 -3.40 19.88
N ASN A 121 20.53 -4.10 19.08
CA ASN A 121 19.09 -4.22 19.27
C ASN A 121 18.76 -5.39 20.20
N ALA A 122 17.81 -5.20 21.12
CA ALA A 122 17.38 -6.23 22.05
C ALA A 122 16.86 -7.50 21.37
N LEU A 123 16.23 -7.38 20.19
CA LEU A 123 15.69 -8.53 19.43
C LEU A 123 16.78 -9.37 18.75
N ASP A 124 17.97 -8.80 18.54
CA ASP A 124 19.15 -9.48 17.99
C ASP A 124 20.03 -10.11 19.08
N GLU A 125 19.82 -9.71 20.35
CA GLU A 125 20.47 -10.29 21.53
C GLU A 125 19.53 -11.32 22.21
N ASP A 126 19.49 -11.32 23.54
CA ASP A 126 18.72 -12.29 24.30
C ASP A 126 17.24 -11.95 24.46
N GLY A 127 16.77 -10.85 23.88
CA GLY A 127 15.47 -10.27 24.19
C GLY A 127 15.51 -9.43 25.48
N LEU A 128 14.32 -8.99 25.89
CA LEU A 128 14.10 -8.21 27.10
C LEU A 128 13.43 -9.09 28.15
N ASP A 129 13.70 -8.80 29.42
CA ASP A 129 12.99 -9.41 30.55
C ASP A 129 11.85 -8.48 31.03
N LEU A 130 12.04 -7.17 30.87
CA LEU A 130 11.10 -6.14 31.32
C LEU A 130 11.05 -4.97 30.32
N ILE A 131 9.84 -4.51 30.01
CA ILE A 131 9.59 -3.31 29.20
C ILE A 131 8.79 -2.30 30.02
N ILE A 132 9.38 -1.15 30.28
CA ILE A 132 8.75 0.00 30.94
C ILE A 132 8.20 0.94 29.87
N VAL A 133 6.88 1.16 29.88
CA VAL A 133 6.16 1.89 28.81
C VAL A 133 5.48 3.18 29.29
N PRO A 134 5.44 4.22 28.45
CA PRO A 134 4.71 5.45 28.72
C PRO A 134 3.29 5.42 28.16
N GLY A 135 2.43 6.28 28.69
CA GLY A 135 1.08 6.54 28.18
C GLY A 135 0.70 8.01 28.33
N LEU A 136 -0.32 8.45 27.59
CA LEU A 136 -0.95 9.77 27.74
C LEU A 136 -2.10 9.73 28.74
N ALA A 137 -2.79 8.60 28.81
CA ALA A 137 -3.82 8.30 29.79
C ALA A 137 -3.90 6.80 30.04
N PHE A 138 -4.44 6.45 31.19
CA PHE A 138 -4.76 5.09 31.59
C PHE A 138 -6.16 5.05 32.19
N ASP A 139 -6.91 3.97 32.01
CA ASP A 139 -8.13 3.74 32.82
C ASP A 139 -7.81 2.95 34.09
N LYS A 140 -8.80 2.82 34.97
CA LYS A 140 -8.70 2.07 36.24
C LYS A 140 -8.42 0.59 36.05
N GLU A 141 -8.72 0.03 34.88
CA GLU A 141 -8.39 -1.36 34.55
C GLU A 141 -6.93 -1.50 34.11
N GLY A 142 -6.22 -0.41 33.80
CA GLY A 142 -4.83 -0.41 33.37
C GLY A 142 -4.63 -0.34 31.85
N TRP A 143 -5.70 -0.17 31.06
CA TRP A 143 -5.55 0.08 29.63
C TRP A 143 -4.86 1.41 29.38
N ARG A 144 -4.16 1.52 28.25
CA ARG A 144 -3.27 2.64 27.96
C ARG A 144 -3.64 3.35 26.67
N LEU A 145 -3.78 4.66 26.72
CA LEU A 145 -3.86 5.52 25.54
C LEU A 145 -2.46 6.08 25.22
N GLY A 146 -1.85 5.66 24.12
CA GLY A 146 -0.56 6.19 23.66
C GLY A 146 -0.66 7.51 22.88
N HIS A 147 0.50 8.06 22.46
CA HIS A 147 0.61 9.29 21.67
C HIS A 147 0.05 9.23 20.25
N GLY A 148 -0.41 8.06 19.80
CA GLY A 148 -1.11 7.86 18.52
C GLY A 148 -0.23 7.35 17.39
N LYS A 149 1.03 7.01 17.66
CA LYS A 149 1.92 6.36 16.68
C LYS A 149 1.91 4.83 16.76
N GLY A 150 1.38 4.23 17.83
CA GLY A 150 1.28 2.77 18.00
C GLY A 150 2.63 2.04 18.08
N TYR A 151 3.71 2.73 18.50
CA TYR A 151 5.05 2.14 18.54
C TYR A 151 5.13 0.95 19.50
N TYR A 152 4.65 1.11 20.74
CA TYR A 152 4.68 0.04 21.73
C TYR A 152 3.79 -1.13 21.35
N ASP A 153 2.59 -0.88 20.84
CA ASP A 153 1.65 -1.95 20.45
C ASP A 153 2.24 -2.79 19.30
N ARG A 154 2.89 -2.15 18.31
CA ARG A 154 3.64 -2.84 17.25
C ARG A 154 4.91 -3.54 17.78
N TYR A 155 5.61 -2.95 18.74
CA TYR A 155 6.81 -3.55 19.31
C TYR A 155 6.47 -4.80 20.12
N PHE A 156 5.39 -4.78 20.90
CA PHE A 156 4.91 -5.97 21.61
C PHE A 156 4.51 -7.09 20.66
N ALA A 157 3.86 -6.79 19.53
CA ALA A 157 3.58 -7.78 18.50
C ALA A 157 4.86 -8.44 17.94
N LYS A 158 5.92 -7.64 17.68
CA LYS A 158 7.23 -8.18 17.25
C LYS A 158 7.89 -9.05 18.32
N VAL A 159 7.80 -8.65 19.59
CA VAL A 159 8.31 -9.43 20.71
C VAL A 159 7.55 -10.75 20.84
N ALA A 160 6.24 -10.74 20.68
CA ALA A 160 5.41 -11.93 20.72
C ALA A 160 5.73 -12.92 19.58
N GLU A 161 5.90 -12.42 18.37
CA GLU A 161 6.34 -13.22 17.22
C GLU A 161 7.72 -13.84 17.46
N ARG A 162 8.68 -13.05 17.95
CA ARG A 162 10.03 -13.54 18.26
C ARG A 162 10.05 -14.55 19.40
N SER A 163 9.22 -14.36 20.42
CA SER A 163 9.02 -15.27 21.55
C SER A 163 8.47 -16.61 21.06
N ALA A 164 7.44 -16.59 20.20
CA ALA A 164 6.88 -17.79 19.59
C ALA A 164 7.90 -18.58 18.74
N LEU A 165 8.79 -17.89 18.04
CA LEU A 165 9.84 -18.51 17.21
C LEU A 165 11.03 -19.06 18.02
N SER A 166 11.37 -18.42 19.14
CA SER A 166 12.56 -18.76 19.93
C SER A 166 12.27 -19.60 21.17
N GLY A 167 11.00 -19.75 21.55
CA GLY A 167 10.57 -20.40 22.79
C GLY A 167 10.91 -19.62 24.07
N LYS A 168 11.40 -18.38 23.96
CA LYS A 168 11.67 -17.51 25.13
C LYS A 168 10.37 -16.95 25.69
N ALA A 169 10.27 -16.84 27.02
CA ALA A 169 9.14 -16.20 27.68
C ALA A 169 8.98 -14.73 27.24
N LEU A 170 7.75 -14.23 27.24
CA LEU A 170 7.47 -12.82 26.99
C LEU A 170 8.03 -11.95 28.13
N PRO A 171 8.59 -10.77 27.83
CA PRO A 171 8.99 -9.82 28.86
C PRO A 171 7.78 -9.35 29.65
N THR A 172 8.00 -9.04 30.92
CA THR A 172 7.02 -8.33 31.73
C THR A 172 6.81 -6.92 31.18
N THR A 173 5.58 -6.41 31.17
CA THR A 173 5.28 -5.04 30.75
C THR A 173 4.76 -4.21 31.94
N ILE A 174 5.41 -3.08 32.21
CA ILE A 174 5.05 -2.17 33.31
C ILE A 174 4.84 -0.77 32.74
N ALA A 175 3.66 -0.20 32.96
CA ALA A 175 3.40 1.20 32.67
C ALA A 175 3.60 2.07 33.92
N LEU A 176 4.13 3.28 33.70
CA LEU A 176 4.28 4.30 34.75
C LEU A 176 3.31 5.45 34.46
N ALA A 177 2.62 5.92 35.49
CA ALA A 177 1.64 7.00 35.34
C ALA A 177 1.65 7.98 36.51
N LEU A 178 1.51 9.26 36.17
CA LEU A 178 1.05 10.31 37.09
C LEU A 178 -0.43 10.08 37.41
N SER A 179 -0.87 10.52 38.58
CA SER A 179 -2.26 10.44 39.02
C SER A 179 -3.20 11.17 38.06
N ALA A 180 -2.75 12.28 37.49
CA ALA A 180 -3.47 13.05 36.47
C ALA A 180 -3.61 12.33 35.12
N GLN A 181 -2.90 11.22 34.89
CA GLN A 181 -3.06 10.38 33.70
C GLN A 181 -4.12 9.29 33.90
N ILE A 182 -4.66 9.10 35.11
CA ILE A 182 -5.68 8.09 35.40
C ILE A 182 -7.07 8.67 35.15
N MET A 183 -7.81 8.02 34.27
CA MET A 183 -9.18 8.36 33.89
C MET A 183 -10.18 7.56 34.72
N ASP A 184 -11.26 8.21 35.15
CA ASP A 184 -12.38 7.52 35.79
C ASP A 184 -13.18 6.68 34.80
N GLU A 185 -13.31 7.15 33.56
CA GLU A 185 -14.04 6.48 32.50
C GLU A 185 -13.15 5.49 31.74
N PRO A 186 -13.69 4.34 31.27
CA PRO A 186 -12.96 3.40 30.44
C PRO A 186 -12.41 4.06 29.18
N LEU A 187 -11.16 3.73 28.85
CA LEU A 187 -10.59 4.22 27.60
C LEU A 187 -11.28 3.53 26.40
N PRO A 188 -11.53 4.25 25.29
CA PRO A 188 -11.96 3.62 24.05
C PRO A 188 -10.88 2.66 23.55
N ARG A 189 -11.27 1.41 23.24
CA ARG A 189 -10.37 0.30 22.90
C ARG A 189 -10.56 -0.15 21.46
N GLU A 190 -9.48 -0.60 20.84
CA GLU A 190 -9.43 -1.31 19.56
C GLU A 190 -8.76 -2.68 19.79
N ASP A 191 -9.05 -3.66 18.92
CA ASP A 191 -8.63 -5.05 19.12
C ASP A 191 -7.11 -5.26 19.12
N PHE A 192 -6.34 -4.28 18.64
CA PHE A 192 -4.88 -4.31 18.60
C PHE A 192 -4.23 -3.49 19.72
N ASP A 193 -5.00 -2.80 20.57
CA ASP A 193 -4.43 -2.16 21.75
C ASP A 193 -3.94 -3.25 22.71
N GLN A 194 -2.74 -3.08 23.26
CA GLN A 194 -2.20 -4.04 24.20
C GLN A 194 -2.08 -3.42 25.58
N LYS A 195 -2.65 -4.13 26.56
CA LYS A 195 -2.65 -3.75 27.97
C LYS A 195 -1.30 -4.12 28.61
N PRO A 196 -0.67 -3.20 29.38
CA PRO A 196 0.48 -3.55 30.20
C PRO A 196 0.04 -4.44 31.38
N GLN A 197 0.88 -5.40 31.77
CA GLN A 197 0.59 -6.33 32.86
C GLN A 197 0.51 -5.63 34.22
N PHE A 198 1.28 -4.56 34.39
CA PHE A 198 1.26 -3.72 35.59
C PHE A 198 1.14 -2.24 35.24
N LEU A 199 0.40 -1.50 36.06
CA LEU A 199 0.36 -0.04 36.06
C LEU A 199 0.79 0.48 37.44
N VAL A 200 1.87 1.24 37.49
CA VAL A 200 2.42 1.82 38.74
C VAL A 200 2.07 3.30 38.80
N THR A 201 1.46 3.70 39.92
CA THR A 201 1.08 5.09 40.22
C THR A 201 1.59 5.53 41.59
N ALA A 202 1.42 6.81 41.91
CA ALA A 202 1.69 7.32 43.24
C ALA A 202 0.82 6.65 44.33
N THR A 203 -0.36 6.16 43.99
CA THR A 203 -1.32 5.56 44.93
C THR A 203 -1.22 4.03 45.06
N GLY A 204 -0.65 3.32 44.07
CA GLY A 204 -0.51 1.86 44.15
C GLY A 204 -0.01 1.21 42.85
N VAL A 205 -0.14 -0.12 42.80
CA VAL A 205 0.17 -0.94 41.62
C VAL A 205 -1.10 -1.70 41.24
N VAL A 206 -1.56 -1.53 40.00
CA VAL A 206 -2.67 -2.29 39.41
C VAL A 206 -2.07 -3.44 38.57
N ARG A 207 -2.61 -4.65 38.73
CA ARG A 207 -2.18 -5.84 38.00
C ARG A 207 -3.30 -6.33 37.08
N GLU A 208 -2.93 -6.85 35.91
CA GLU A 208 -3.84 -7.57 35.02
C GLU A 208 -4.22 -8.93 35.64
N ASP A 209 -5.52 -9.15 35.86
CA ASP A 209 -6.04 -10.45 36.27
C ASP A 209 -5.91 -11.43 35.09
N VAL A 210 -5.19 -12.54 35.29
CA VAL A 210 -5.06 -13.59 34.28
C VAL A 210 -6.24 -14.54 34.46
N ASP A 211 -7.20 -14.51 33.53
CA ASP A 211 -8.22 -15.55 33.41
C ASP A 211 -7.53 -16.87 33.04
N ASN A 212 -7.35 -17.73 34.05
CA ASN A 212 -7.02 -19.14 33.86
C ASN A 212 -8.31 -19.89 33.52
N ASP A 213 -8.53 -20.22 32.26
CA ASP A 213 -9.45 -21.31 31.93
C ASP A 213 -8.80 -22.30 30.97
N HIS A 214 -7.97 -23.17 31.55
CA HIS A 214 -7.74 -24.53 31.06
C HIS A 214 -7.59 -25.50 32.24
N THR A 215 -8.57 -26.40 32.32
CA THR A 215 -8.58 -27.77 32.87
C THR A 215 -8.62 -27.97 34.38
N THR A 216 -9.76 -28.49 34.86
CA THR A 216 -9.82 -29.68 35.74
C THR A 216 -11.10 -30.47 35.47
N ASP A 217 -10.94 -31.76 35.16
CA ASP A 217 -11.98 -32.79 35.04
C ASP A 217 -12.74 -33.02 36.35
N HIS A 218 -14.03 -33.37 36.27
CA HIS A 218 -14.59 -34.52 37.01
C HIS A 218 -15.93 -35.00 36.42
N ASP A 219 -15.97 -36.33 36.25
CA ASP A 219 -17.09 -37.21 35.88
C ASP A 219 -18.46 -36.90 36.51
N SER A 220 -19.54 -37.10 35.76
CA SER A 220 -20.46 -38.27 35.91
C SER A 220 -21.73 -38.17 35.06
N ASP A 221 -22.03 -39.29 34.40
CA ASP A 221 -23.33 -39.80 33.92
C ASP A 221 -24.24 -38.94 33.03
N ALA A 222 -24.39 -39.37 31.76
CA ALA A 222 -25.57 -40.14 31.36
C ALA A 222 -25.53 -40.57 29.88
N THR A 223 -25.42 -41.89 29.69
CA THR A 223 -26.01 -42.73 28.62
C THR A 223 -25.71 -42.44 27.14
N GLU A 224 -24.92 -43.35 26.57
CA GLU A 224 -24.91 -43.73 25.17
C GLU A 224 -26.32 -44.16 24.67
N ILE A 225 -26.73 -43.63 23.52
CA ILE A 225 -27.51 -44.39 22.55
C ILE A 225 -26.72 -44.38 21.25
N MET A 226 -26.11 -45.54 20.94
CA MET A 226 -25.62 -45.87 19.61
C MET A 226 -26.80 -45.88 18.63
N GLY A 227 -26.63 -45.19 17.49
CA GLY A 227 -27.61 -45.15 16.41
C GLY A 227 -26.95 -44.89 15.06
N GLN A 228 -26.31 -45.93 14.52
CA GLN A 228 -26.18 -46.29 13.10
C GLN A 228 -25.59 -45.27 12.12
N ASP A 229 -24.44 -45.66 11.56
CA ASP A 229 -23.95 -45.23 10.24
C ASP A 229 -25.04 -45.40 9.18
N ASP A 230 -25.44 -44.30 8.55
CA ASP A 230 -26.20 -44.30 7.30
C ASP A 230 -25.23 -43.96 6.14
N PRO A 231 -24.92 -44.91 5.24
CA PRO A 231 -24.04 -44.67 4.10
C PRO A 231 -24.81 -43.97 2.98
N GLN A 232 -25.11 -42.68 3.15
CA GLN A 232 -25.66 -41.84 2.08
C GLN A 232 -25.55 -40.33 2.39
N ASP A 233 -24.35 -39.75 2.24
CA ASP A 233 -24.26 -38.31 1.92
C ASP A 233 -23.33 -38.07 0.72
N LYS A 234 -23.90 -38.25 -0.46
CA LYS A 234 -23.36 -37.69 -1.69
C LYS A 234 -23.77 -36.22 -1.77
N GLY A 235 -22.81 -35.33 -1.54
CA GLY A 235 -22.71 -34.02 -2.20
C GLY A 235 -23.84 -33.01 -1.92
N LYS A 236 -23.69 -32.21 -0.88
CA LYS A 236 -24.23 -30.85 -0.85
C LYS A 236 -23.10 -29.84 -1.05
N ALA A 237 -23.06 -29.25 -2.24
CA ALA A 237 -22.18 -28.12 -2.53
C ALA A 237 -22.46 -26.97 -1.55
N SER A 238 -21.40 -26.40 -0.98
CA SER A 238 -21.49 -25.16 -0.21
C SER A 238 -22.19 -24.10 -1.06
N THR A 239 -23.29 -23.53 -0.55
CA THR A 239 -24.09 -22.52 -1.26
C THR A 239 -23.47 -21.13 -1.21
N SER A 240 -22.44 -20.91 -0.37
CA SER A 240 -21.71 -19.65 -0.31
C SER A 240 -20.69 -19.53 -1.46
N PRO A 241 -20.54 -18.34 -2.07
CA PRO A 241 -19.55 -18.14 -3.12
C PRO A 241 -18.13 -18.24 -2.57
N THR A 242 -17.22 -18.78 -3.38
CA THR A 242 -15.79 -18.81 -3.06
C THR A 242 -15.12 -17.54 -3.57
N PHE A 243 -14.41 -16.83 -2.69
CA PHE A 243 -13.65 -15.64 -3.05
C PHE A 243 -12.25 -16.03 -3.56
N VAL A 244 -11.83 -15.46 -4.69
CA VAL A 244 -10.54 -15.77 -5.32
C VAL A 244 -9.71 -14.49 -5.46
N ASN A 245 -8.45 -14.56 -5.04
CA ASN A 245 -7.54 -13.42 -5.04
C ASN A 245 -7.14 -13.03 -6.47
N PRO A 246 -7.49 -11.82 -6.96
CA PRO A 246 -7.05 -11.35 -8.27
C PRO A 246 -5.58 -10.94 -8.31
N ARG A 247 -4.90 -10.91 -7.15
CA ARG A 247 -3.55 -10.41 -6.94
C ARG A 247 -3.34 -8.97 -7.39
N ILE A 248 -4.42 -8.18 -7.33
CA ILE A 248 -4.39 -6.72 -7.45
C ILE A 248 -4.29 -6.13 -6.05
N PHE A 249 -3.25 -5.34 -5.82
CA PHE A 249 -3.01 -4.67 -4.56
C PHE A 249 -2.83 -3.18 -4.81
N LEU A 250 -3.04 -2.40 -3.76
CA LEU A 250 -2.70 -0.98 -3.76
C LEU A 250 -1.41 -0.77 -2.96
N THR A 251 -0.70 0.32 -3.20
CA THR A 251 0.44 0.66 -2.34
C THR A 251 -0.03 1.08 -0.96
N ARG A 252 0.84 0.86 0.02
CA ARG A 252 0.70 1.47 1.34
C ARG A 252 0.77 3.00 1.21
N VAL A 253 -0.08 3.70 1.94
CA VAL A 253 -0.08 5.16 2.06
C VAL A 253 0.38 5.51 3.48
N ARG A 254 1.53 6.17 3.59
CA ARG A 254 2.25 6.42 4.85
C ARG A 254 1.40 7.10 5.92
N ASP A 255 0.67 8.14 5.53
CA ASP A 255 -0.08 8.98 6.48
C ASP A 255 -1.56 8.54 6.64
N LEU A 256 -1.91 7.32 6.19
CA LEU A 256 -3.18 6.67 6.47
C LEU A 256 -3.00 5.54 7.50
N ASP A 257 -4.07 5.21 8.23
CA ASP A 257 -3.99 4.19 9.28
C ASP A 257 -3.98 2.75 8.71
N SER A 258 -3.83 1.77 9.59
CA SER A 258 -3.72 0.36 9.23
C SER A 258 -4.96 -0.16 8.49
N PHE A 259 -6.16 0.28 8.90
CA PHE A 259 -7.41 -0.13 8.26
C PHE A 259 -7.49 0.32 6.80
N GLU A 260 -7.22 1.59 6.52
CA GLU A 260 -7.14 2.12 5.16
C GLU A 260 -6.05 1.41 4.34
N ASN A 261 -4.98 0.98 5.00
CA ASN A 261 -3.89 0.20 4.40
C ASN A 261 -4.13 -1.33 4.35
N LEU A 262 -5.30 -1.82 4.70
CA LEU A 262 -5.60 -3.26 4.66
C LEU A 262 -5.40 -3.83 3.25
N GLY A 263 -4.63 -4.92 3.13
CA GLY A 263 -4.31 -5.54 1.85
C GLY A 263 -3.41 -4.71 0.94
N SER A 264 -2.85 -3.60 1.42
CA SER A 264 -1.84 -2.82 0.69
C SER A 264 -0.46 -3.45 0.79
N LYS A 265 0.45 -3.09 -0.12
CA LYS A 265 1.87 -3.51 -0.08
C LYS A 265 2.80 -2.30 -0.16
N SER A 266 3.83 -2.29 0.66
CA SER A 266 4.98 -1.37 0.51
C SER A 266 6.02 -1.94 -0.46
N LEU A 267 6.97 -1.12 -0.90
CA LEU A 267 8.08 -1.61 -1.72
C LEU A 267 8.91 -2.66 -0.94
N ARG A 268 9.10 -2.46 0.37
CA ARG A 268 9.82 -3.39 1.22
C ARG A 268 9.12 -4.75 1.30
N ASP A 269 7.79 -4.78 1.40
CA ASP A 269 7.02 -6.03 1.43
C ASP A 269 7.22 -6.85 0.15
N LEU A 270 7.40 -6.19 -1.01
CA LEU A 270 7.65 -6.85 -2.29
C LEU A 270 9.09 -7.36 -2.41
N LEU A 271 10.07 -6.58 -1.96
CA LEU A 271 11.49 -6.91 -2.09
C LEU A 271 11.98 -7.89 -1.00
N SER A 272 11.21 -8.10 0.06
CA SER A 272 11.59 -8.94 1.21
C SER A 272 10.87 -10.31 1.24
N VAL A 273 10.14 -10.68 0.18
CA VAL A 273 9.39 -11.95 0.13
C VAL A 273 10.30 -13.17 0.29
N LYS A 274 11.46 -13.15 -0.39
CA LYS A 274 12.49 -14.20 -0.38
C LYS A 274 13.85 -13.55 -0.67
N PRO A 275 14.98 -14.20 -0.32
CA PRO A 275 16.31 -13.73 -0.71
C PRO A 275 16.44 -13.57 -2.23
N LEU A 276 16.76 -12.36 -2.67
CA LEU A 276 16.92 -12.02 -4.08
C LEU A 276 18.30 -12.43 -4.60
N GLU A 277 18.33 -13.06 -5.77
CA GLU A 277 19.53 -13.28 -6.57
C GLU A 277 19.85 -12.02 -7.39
N CYS A 278 18.86 -11.49 -8.10
CA CYS A 278 18.99 -10.28 -8.92
C CYS A 278 17.62 -9.66 -9.23
N MET A 279 17.63 -8.43 -9.73
CA MET A 279 16.42 -7.67 -10.06
C MET A 279 16.51 -7.05 -11.44
N LEU A 280 15.41 -7.13 -12.20
CA LEU A 280 15.20 -6.38 -13.43
C LEU A 280 14.05 -5.39 -13.22
N GLN A 281 14.36 -4.11 -13.23
CA GLN A 281 13.44 -3.00 -12.94
C GLN A 281 13.20 -2.17 -14.19
N PHE A 282 11.94 -1.91 -14.52
CA PHE A 282 11.51 -0.97 -15.55
C PHE A 282 10.84 0.22 -14.88
N ASN A 283 11.23 1.44 -15.22
CA ASN A 283 10.52 2.62 -14.74
C ASN A 283 10.68 3.85 -15.63
N TYR A 284 9.87 4.88 -15.36
CA TYR A 284 10.00 6.22 -15.94
C TYR A 284 10.94 7.10 -15.11
N MET A 285 10.77 7.10 -13.78
CA MET A 285 11.58 7.88 -12.84
C MET A 285 12.19 7.01 -11.75
N VAL A 286 13.37 7.39 -11.28
CA VAL A 286 14.08 6.71 -10.18
C VAL A 286 14.93 7.70 -9.38
N GLU A 287 14.95 7.50 -8.06
CA GLU A 287 15.97 7.97 -7.12
C GLU A 287 16.79 6.72 -6.78
N LEU A 288 17.94 6.54 -7.43
CA LEU A 288 18.59 5.22 -7.41
C LEU A 288 19.07 4.85 -6.01
N SER A 289 19.64 5.82 -5.29
CA SER A 289 20.05 5.65 -3.89
C SER A 289 18.88 5.25 -2.98
N TRP A 290 17.67 5.77 -3.25
CA TRP A 290 16.45 5.41 -2.52
C TRP A 290 15.99 3.99 -2.88
N LEU A 291 15.98 3.61 -4.16
CA LEU A 291 15.64 2.24 -4.57
C LEU A 291 16.61 1.23 -3.92
N MET A 292 17.91 1.50 -4.00
CA MET A 292 18.94 0.63 -3.45
C MET A 292 18.85 0.53 -1.92
N SER A 293 18.33 1.55 -1.22
CA SER A 293 18.14 1.48 0.24
C SER A 293 17.02 0.53 0.67
N HIS A 294 16.10 0.17 -0.24
CA HIS A 294 14.98 -0.75 0.03
C HIS A 294 15.34 -2.22 -0.22
N LEU A 295 16.46 -2.50 -0.88
CA LEU A 295 16.93 -3.87 -1.10
C LEU A 295 17.48 -4.47 0.20
N PRO A 296 17.01 -5.67 0.63
CA PRO A 296 17.56 -6.36 1.80
C PRO A 296 19.07 -6.63 1.66
N ASN A 297 19.52 -6.94 0.45
CA ASN A 297 20.93 -7.02 0.10
C ASN A 297 21.23 -6.05 -1.05
N LYS A 298 22.02 -5.01 -0.77
CA LYS A 298 22.36 -3.95 -1.73
C LYS A 298 23.37 -4.39 -2.78
N THR A 299 23.99 -5.56 -2.64
CA THR A 299 25.04 -6.04 -3.56
C THR A 299 24.50 -6.89 -4.71
N ILE A 300 23.21 -7.25 -4.71
CA ILE A 300 22.61 -8.07 -5.77
C ILE A 300 22.66 -7.32 -7.11
N PRO A 301 22.85 -7.98 -8.25
CA PRO A 301 22.76 -7.32 -9.55
C PRO A 301 21.37 -6.70 -9.79
N VAL A 302 21.35 -5.43 -10.21
CA VAL A 302 20.13 -4.71 -10.59
C VAL A 302 20.26 -4.21 -12.03
N THR A 303 19.39 -4.64 -12.93
CA THR A 303 19.28 -4.03 -14.27
C THR A 303 18.11 -3.05 -14.27
N PHE A 304 18.39 -1.77 -14.55
CA PHE A 304 17.40 -0.70 -14.58
C PHE A 304 17.13 -0.22 -16.02
N VAL A 305 15.91 -0.43 -16.49
CA VAL A 305 15.44 -0.08 -17.84
C VAL A 305 14.68 1.25 -17.81
N HIS A 306 15.12 2.24 -18.57
CA HIS A 306 14.67 3.63 -18.42
C HIS A 306 14.60 4.43 -19.72
N GLY A 307 13.86 5.55 -19.72
CA GLY A 307 13.72 6.45 -20.87
C GLY A 307 14.57 7.73 -20.86
N PHE A 308 15.41 7.95 -19.84
CA PHE A 308 16.20 9.18 -19.66
C PHE A 308 17.12 9.53 -20.84
N ARG A 309 17.30 10.84 -21.06
CA ARG A 309 18.14 11.44 -22.12
C ARG A 309 18.77 12.75 -21.63
N GLY A 310 19.87 13.18 -22.25
CA GLY A 310 20.55 14.44 -21.91
C GLY A 310 20.94 14.50 -20.43
N GLU A 311 20.82 15.67 -19.82
CA GLU A 311 21.22 15.93 -18.42
C GLU A 311 20.61 14.92 -17.41
N SER A 312 19.36 14.52 -17.62
CA SER A 312 18.70 13.54 -16.74
C SER A 312 19.34 12.15 -16.80
N LEU A 313 19.93 11.77 -17.93
CA LEU A 313 20.70 10.54 -18.08
C LEU A 313 22.08 10.67 -17.44
N ASP A 314 22.69 11.84 -17.55
CA ASP A 314 24.01 12.10 -16.94
C ASP A 314 23.92 12.03 -15.42
N TYR A 315 22.89 12.63 -14.81
CA TYR A 315 22.60 12.48 -13.37
C TYR A 315 22.38 11.01 -12.96
N LEU A 316 21.59 10.25 -13.74
CA LEU A 316 21.37 8.83 -13.43
C LEU A 316 22.66 8.01 -13.53
N ARG A 317 23.54 8.30 -14.50
CA ARG A 317 24.85 7.65 -14.64
C ARG A 317 25.77 7.98 -13.48
N GLU A 318 25.75 9.23 -13.01
CA GLU A 318 26.48 9.66 -11.82
C GLU A 318 25.99 8.91 -10.58
N GLU A 319 24.68 8.87 -10.32
CA GLU A 319 24.13 8.07 -9.21
C GLU A 319 24.52 6.59 -9.34
N ALA A 320 24.39 6.00 -10.53
CA ALA A 320 24.73 4.60 -10.78
C ALA A 320 26.22 4.28 -10.60
N SER A 321 27.11 5.27 -10.73
CA SER A 321 28.55 5.07 -10.51
C SER A 321 28.89 4.68 -9.07
N HIS A 322 28.02 5.02 -8.11
CA HIS A 322 28.14 4.60 -6.71
C HIS A 322 27.71 3.15 -6.46
N PHE A 323 27.10 2.48 -7.45
CA PHE A 323 26.55 1.13 -7.35
C PHE A 323 27.10 0.23 -8.47
N PRO A 324 28.26 -0.44 -8.27
CA PRO A 324 28.91 -1.21 -9.33
C PRO A 324 28.10 -2.42 -9.82
N ASN A 325 27.11 -2.84 -9.04
CA ASN A 325 26.15 -3.90 -9.34
C ASN A 325 24.91 -3.43 -10.12
N VAL A 326 24.81 -2.14 -10.47
CA VAL A 326 23.71 -1.58 -11.25
C VAL A 326 24.08 -1.48 -12.73
N ARG A 327 23.22 -2.02 -13.60
CA ARG A 327 23.32 -1.90 -15.06
C ARG A 327 22.16 -1.10 -15.61
N LEU A 328 22.44 -0.05 -16.37
CA LEU A 328 21.43 0.77 -17.03
C LEU A 328 21.13 0.24 -18.45
N VAL A 329 19.86 0.24 -18.85
CA VAL A 329 19.39 -0.14 -20.19
C VAL A 329 18.45 0.92 -20.73
N THR A 330 18.79 1.49 -21.88
CA THR A 330 17.93 2.47 -22.57
C THR A 330 17.26 1.80 -23.78
N PRO A 331 15.92 1.71 -23.82
CA PRO A 331 15.20 1.17 -24.98
C PRO A 331 15.15 2.18 -26.12
N ASN A 332 14.90 1.66 -27.32
CA ASN A 332 14.68 2.51 -28.49
C ASN A 332 13.32 3.22 -28.39
N LEU A 333 13.33 4.55 -28.45
CA LEU A 333 12.15 5.42 -28.56
C LEU A 333 12.28 6.20 -29.88
N PRO A 334 11.82 5.63 -31.01
CA PRO A 334 12.08 6.16 -32.35
C PRO A 334 11.12 7.29 -32.76
N ILE A 335 10.01 7.48 -32.04
CA ILE A 335 8.99 8.48 -32.36
C ILE A 335 9.08 9.62 -31.34
N ALA A 336 9.10 10.85 -31.83
CA ALA A 336 9.16 12.06 -31.00
C ALA A 336 8.02 12.10 -29.97
N TYR A 337 8.33 12.66 -28.79
CA TYR A 337 7.42 12.74 -27.64
C TYR A 337 6.97 11.38 -27.09
N GLY A 338 7.70 10.31 -27.42
CA GLY A 338 7.54 9.00 -26.81
C GLY A 338 8.24 8.90 -25.47
N THR A 339 7.66 8.11 -24.56
CA THR A 339 8.18 7.92 -23.20
C THR A 339 8.32 6.43 -22.88
N HIS A 340 9.34 6.05 -22.12
CA HIS A 340 9.35 4.75 -21.46
C HIS A 340 8.59 4.87 -20.14
N HIS A 341 7.33 4.43 -20.12
CA HIS A 341 6.42 4.70 -19.00
C HIS A 341 6.00 3.43 -18.24
N THR A 342 6.37 2.26 -18.75
CA THR A 342 6.30 0.95 -18.08
C THR A 342 6.94 0.96 -16.71
N LYS A 343 6.25 0.30 -15.78
CA LYS A 343 6.61 0.18 -14.36
C LYS A 343 6.44 -1.28 -13.96
N MET A 344 7.55 -1.98 -13.91
CA MET A 344 7.59 -3.42 -13.71
C MET A 344 8.83 -3.83 -12.94
N MET A 345 8.68 -4.84 -12.08
CA MET A 345 9.77 -5.55 -11.41
C MET A 345 9.72 -7.01 -11.83
N CYS A 346 10.85 -7.57 -12.27
CA CYS A 346 11.06 -9.01 -12.30
C CYS A 346 12.09 -9.34 -11.22
N LEU A 347 11.64 -10.08 -10.21
CA LEU A 347 12.43 -10.49 -9.06
C LEU A 347 12.86 -11.95 -9.28
N PHE A 348 14.15 -12.23 -9.17
CA PHE A 348 14.69 -13.58 -9.25
C PHE A 348 15.26 -13.95 -7.89
N TYR A 349 14.91 -15.12 -7.38
CA TYR A 349 15.24 -15.56 -6.03
C TYR A 349 16.35 -16.62 -6.04
N VAL A 350 17.08 -16.70 -4.93
CA VAL A 350 18.23 -17.62 -4.77
C VAL A 350 17.84 -19.09 -4.92
N ASP A 351 16.60 -19.44 -4.58
CA ASP A 351 16.06 -20.80 -4.74
C ASP A 351 15.64 -21.15 -6.18
N GLY A 352 15.85 -20.23 -7.13
CA GLY A 352 15.58 -20.41 -8.54
C GLY A 352 14.20 -19.96 -9.00
N ASP A 353 13.31 -19.58 -8.08
CA ASP A 353 12.00 -19.01 -8.37
C ASP A 353 12.10 -17.58 -8.94
N ALA A 354 10.99 -17.09 -9.50
CA ALA A 354 10.85 -15.71 -9.90
C ALA A 354 9.45 -15.15 -9.62
N GLN A 355 9.32 -13.84 -9.64
CA GLN A 355 8.02 -13.15 -9.57
C GLN A 355 8.02 -11.91 -10.46
N VAL A 356 6.91 -11.66 -11.14
CA VAL A 356 6.70 -10.46 -11.98
C VAL A 356 5.67 -9.57 -11.31
N ILE A 357 6.01 -8.29 -11.15
CA ILE A 357 5.13 -7.27 -10.56
C ILE A 357 4.96 -6.15 -11.56
N ILE A 358 3.72 -5.87 -11.96
CA ILE A 358 3.36 -4.75 -12.86
C ILE A 358 2.64 -3.71 -12.02
N HIS A 359 3.14 -2.49 -11.95
CA HIS A 359 2.66 -1.47 -11.00
C HIS A 359 2.57 -0.07 -11.61
N THR A 360 2.12 0.92 -10.84
CA THR A 360 1.93 2.30 -11.33
C THR A 360 2.88 3.33 -10.72
N ALA A 361 3.63 2.97 -9.68
CA ALA A 361 4.55 3.85 -8.97
C ALA A 361 5.91 4.05 -9.67
N ASN A 362 6.39 5.29 -9.71
CA ASN A 362 7.80 5.55 -10.00
C ASN A 362 8.71 5.06 -8.87
N MET A 363 10.01 4.81 -9.13
CA MET A 363 10.97 4.40 -8.11
C MET A 363 11.55 5.60 -7.34
N ILE A 364 10.66 6.41 -6.78
CA ILE A 364 10.99 7.60 -5.98
C ILE A 364 10.19 7.59 -4.69
N SER A 365 10.73 8.14 -3.60
CA SER A 365 10.10 8.14 -2.28
C SER A 365 8.66 8.68 -2.30
N ARG A 366 8.44 9.75 -3.06
CA ARG A 366 7.14 10.43 -3.15
C ARG A 366 6.02 9.53 -3.68
N ASP A 367 6.33 8.68 -4.66
CA ASP A 367 5.33 7.83 -5.31
C ASP A 367 4.90 6.63 -4.45
N TRP A 368 5.73 6.25 -3.47
CA TRP A 368 5.47 5.19 -2.49
C TRP A 368 5.08 5.73 -1.11
N GLY A 369 4.99 7.05 -0.96
CA GLY A 369 4.63 7.73 0.28
C GLY A 369 3.12 7.89 0.44
N ASN A 370 2.55 8.97 -0.13
CA ASN A 370 1.16 9.38 0.15
C ASN A 370 0.22 9.31 -1.07
N LYS A 371 0.62 8.60 -2.13
CA LYS A 371 -0.17 8.47 -3.37
C LYS A 371 -0.95 7.17 -3.41
N THR A 372 -2.07 7.21 -4.12
CA THR A 372 -2.79 6.00 -4.50
C THR A 372 -2.14 5.41 -5.75
N GLN A 373 -1.43 4.29 -5.58
CA GLN A 373 -0.86 3.49 -6.65
C GLN A 373 -1.45 2.08 -6.62
N GLY A 374 -1.36 1.37 -7.74
CA GLY A 374 -1.76 -0.03 -7.86
C GLY A 374 -0.62 -0.91 -8.31
N MET A 375 -0.76 -2.21 -8.04
CA MET A 375 0.11 -3.25 -8.54
C MET A 375 -0.66 -4.54 -8.78
N TRP A 376 -0.20 -5.30 -9.75
CA TRP A 376 -0.47 -6.70 -9.90
C TRP A 376 0.80 -7.48 -9.56
N VAL A 377 0.67 -8.51 -8.74
CA VAL A 377 1.79 -9.39 -8.34
C VAL A 377 1.49 -10.77 -8.88
N SER A 378 2.36 -11.33 -9.73
CA SER A 378 2.17 -12.69 -10.22
C SER A 378 2.15 -13.71 -9.05
N PRO A 379 1.59 -14.91 -9.26
CA PRO A 379 2.00 -16.07 -8.47
C PRO A 379 3.52 -16.23 -8.44
N MET A 380 4.02 -17.02 -7.49
CA MET A 380 5.42 -17.45 -7.55
C MET A 380 5.60 -18.28 -8.83
N LEU A 381 6.61 -17.95 -9.62
CA LEU A 381 6.90 -18.60 -10.87
C LEU A 381 8.02 -19.59 -10.65
N HIS A 382 7.73 -20.86 -10.89
CA HIS A 382 8.70 -21.95 -10.83
C HIS A 382 9.29 -22.23 -12.20
N ARG A 383 10.42 -22.93 -12.25
CA ARG A 383 10.99 -23.39 -13.53
C ARG A 383 10.05 -24.40 -14.19
N LYS A 384 9.87 -24.28 -15.50
CA LYS A 384 9.06 -25.22 -16.27
C LYS A 384 9.69 -26.61 -16.31
N LEU A 385 8.83 -27.62 -16.32
CA LEU A 385 9.20 -29.01 -16.59
C LEU A 385 9.18 -29.35 -18.10
N GLY A 386 8.73 -28.43 -18.96
CA GLY A 386 8.60 -28.66 -20.41
C GLY A 386 8.55 -27.37 -21.23
N THR A 387 8.27 -27.50 -22.53
CA THR A 387 8.34 -26.39 -23.50
C THR A 387 6.99 -25.68 -23.76
N GLY A 388 5.94 -26.02 -23.01
CA GLY A 388 4.64 -25.37 -23.14
C GLY A 388 4.70 -23.86 -22.83
N SER A 389 3.87 -23.07 -23.50
CA SER A 389 3.70 -21.63 -23.25
C SER A 389 2.22 -21.30 -23.12
N CYS A 390 1.88 -20.41 -22.18
CA CYS A 390 0.53 -19.84 -22.10
C CYS A 390 0.48 -18.48 -22.83
N GLN A 391 -0.72 -17.91 -22.97
CA GLN A 391 -0.90 -16.62 -23.66
C GLN A 391 -0.17 -15.47 -22.94
N PHE A 392 -0.22 -15.44 -21.60
CA PHE A 392 0.48 -14.43 -20.80
C PHE A 392 1.98 -14.44 -21.11
N GLU A 393 2.60 -15.62 -21.11
CA GLU A 393 4.02 -15.77 -21.41
C GLU A 393 4.36 -15.33 -22.84
N SER A 394 3.55 -15.74 -23.82
CA SER A 394 3.77 -15.36 -25.23
C SER A 394 3.73 -13.84 -25.40
N ASP A 395 2.70 -13.20 -24.83
CA ASP A 395 2.55 -11.74 -24.86
C ASP A 395 3.72 -11.05 -24.14
N PHE A 396 4.18 -11.61 -23.01
CA PHE A 396 5.28 -11.05 -22.24
C PHE A 396 6.63 -11.14 -22.96
N SER A 397 6.90 -12.30 -23.56
CA SER A 397 8.10 -12.53 -24.37
C SER A 397 8.11 -11.62 -25.61
N GLU A 398 6.98 -11.44 -26.30
CA GLU A 398 6.86 -10.49 -27.41
C GLU A 398 7.11 -9.04 -26.97
N TYR A 399 6.59 -8.66 -25.80
CA TYR A 399 6.82 -7.33 -25.24
C TYR A 399 8.30 -7.08 -24.95
N LEU A 400 8.99 -8.02 -24.31
CA LEU A 400 10.44 -7.91 -24.04
C LEU A 400 11.26 -7.95 -25.34
N ALA A 401 10.82 -8.69 -26.36
CA ALA A 401 11.48 -8.73 -27.66
C ALA A 401 11.51 -7.35 -28.35
N ALA A 402 10.49 -6.52 -28.13
CA ALA A 402 10.42 -5.17 -28.71
C ALA A 402 11.54 -4.22 -28.23
N TYR A 403 12.18 -4.52 -27.11
CA TYR A 403 13.33 -3.77 -26.59
C TYR A 403 14.63 -4.09 -27.34
N GLY A 404 14.64 -5.13 -28.19
CA GLY A 404 15.80 -5.52 -29.00
C GLY A 404 16.84 -6.36 -28.24
N SER A 405 18.08 -6.35 -28.74
CA SER A 405 19.15 -7.24 -28.27
C SER A 405 19.55 -7.01 -26.81
N SER A 406 19.38 -5.80 -26.28
CA SER A 406 19.67 -5.46 -24.87
C SER A 406 18.83 -6.26 -23.87
N MET A 407 17.67 -6.74 -24.30
CA MET A 407 16.74 -7.52 -23.47
C MET A 407 16.70 -9.01 -23.78
N ARG A 408 17.52 -9.49 -24.73
CA ARG A 408 17.53 -10.89 -25.18
C ARG A 408 17.76 -11.87 -24.02
N HIS A 409 18.83 -11.67 -23.25
CA HIS A 409 19.17 -12.55 -22.13
C HIS A 409 18.03 -12.67 -21.09
N TRP A 410 17.44 -11.54 -20.72
CA TRP A 410 16.33 -11.50 -19.76
C TRP A 410 15.07 -12.17 -20.30
N ARG A 411 14.76 -11.94 -21.58
CA ARG A 411 13.66 -12.63 -22.26
C ARG A 411 13.86 -14.15 -22.23
N GLU A 412 15.03 -14.62 -22.64
CA GLU A 412 15.37 -16.05 -22.64
C GLU A 412 15.28 -16.64 -21.22
N ARG A 413 15.79 -15.93 -20.21
CA ARG A 413 15.66 -16.34 -18.80
C ARG A 413 14.19 -16.42 -18.37
N LEU A 414 13.38 -15.40 -18.64
CA LEU A 414 11.98 -15.34 -18.23
C LEU A 414 11.12 -16.43 -18.91
N GLN A 415 11.42 -16.80 -20.16
CA GLN A 415 10.73 -17.89 -20.87
C GLN A 415 10.89 -19.29 -20.23
N THR A 416 11.85 -19.45 -19.31
CA THR A 416 12.05 -20.73 -18.59
C THR A 416 11.11 -20.93 -17.41
N TYR A 417 10.28 -19.93 -17.07
CA TYR A 417 9.38 -19.95 -15.91
C TYR A 417 7.94 -20.28 -16.31
N ASP A 418 7.21 -20.99 -15.45
CA ASP A 418 5.82 -21.39 -15.68
C ASP A 418 4.84 -20.25 -15.31
N TYR A 419 4.07 -19.79 -16.30
CA TYR A 419 3.06 -18.73 -16.18
C TYR A 419 1.61 -19.26 -16.23
N THR A 420 1.37 -20.58 -16.18
CA THR A 420 0.03 -21.18 -16.29
C THR A 420 -0.93 -20.72 -15.17
N GLN A 421 -0.39 -20.33 -14.01
CA GLN A 421 -1.15 -19.79 -12.89
C GLN A 421 -1.43 -18.28 -13.00
N CYS A 422 -0.86 -17.57 -13.98
CA CYS A 422 -1.14 -16.16 -14.18
C CYS A 422 -2.54 -15.96 -14.80
N LYS A 423 -3.55 -15.78 -13.95
CA LYS A 423 -4.94 -15.48 -14.35
C LYS A 423 -5.14 -14.01 -14.70
N ALA A 424 -4.40 -13.55 -15.71
CA ALA A 424 -4.45 -12.19 -16.22
C ALA A 424 -4.06 -12.17 -17.71
N THR A 425 -4.50 -11.15 -18.44
CA THR A 425 -4.07 -10.89 -19.82
C THR A 425 -3.18 -9.64 -19.88
N LEU A 426 -2.04 -9.72 -20.57
CA LEU A 426 -1.18 -8.55 -20.77
C LEU A 426 -1.74 -7.59 -21.83
N VAL A 427 -1.76 -6.31 -21.48
CA VAL A 427 -2.09 -5.21 -22.38
C VAL A 427 -0.93 -4.23 -22.37
N ALA A 428 -0.14 -4.24 -23.43
CA ALA A 428 1.09 -3.47 -23.54
C ALA A 428 1.05 -2.49 -24.70
N SER A 429 1.89 -1.46 -24.64
CA SER A 429 2.14 -0.55 -25.76
C SER A 429 3.62 -0.56 -26.11
N VAL A 430 3.92 -0.59 -27.41
CA VAL A 430 5.27 -0.54 -27.96
C VAL A 430 5.33 0.60 -28.98
N PRO A 431 6.31 1.52 -28.89
CA PRO A 431 6.49 2.58 -29.87
C PRO A 431 6.66 2.04 -31.29
N GLY A 432 5.89 2.57 -32.22
CA GLY A 432 5.96 2.15 -33.62
C GLY A 432 4.73 2.51 -34.42
N ARG A 433 4.82 2.23 -35.72
CA ARG A 433 3.70 2.22 -36.65
C ARG A 433 3.42 0.78 -37.01
N HIS A 434 2.41 0.19 -36.39
CA HIS A 434 2.07 -1.21 -36.54
C HIS A 434 1.00 -1.35 -37.62
N THR A 435 1.09 -2.39 -38.45
CA THR A 435 0.19 -2.63 -39.59
C THR A 435 -0.27 -4.08 -39.61
N GLY A 436 -1.34 -4.38 -40.36
CA GLY A 436 -1.89 -5.73 -40.45
C GLY A 436 -2.23 -6.31 -39.07
N ASN A 437 -1.84 -7.56 -38.82
CA ASN A 437 -2.13 -8.23 -37.55
C ASN A 437 -1.38 -7.64 -36.35
N ASP A 438 -0.24 -6.98 -36.57
CA ASP A 438 0.55 -6.37 -35.50
C ASP A 438 -0.16 -5.17 -34.86
N MET A 439 -1.14 -4.57 -35.55
CA MET A 439 -1.98 -3.52 -34.96
C MET A 439 -2.67 -3.97 -33.67
N TYR A 440 -3.00 -5.25 -33.55
CA TYR A 440 -3.74 -5.80 -32.41
C TYR A 440 -2.84 -6.43 -31.34
N LYS A 441 -1.52 -6.27 -31.46
CA LYS A 441 -0.56 -6.68 -30.42
C LYS A 441 -0.41 -5.63 -29.33
N TRP A 442 -0.67 -4.36 -29.65
CA TRP A 442 -0.36 -3.23 -28.77
C TRP A 442 -1.53 -2.26 -28.57
N GLY A 443 -1.45 -1.46 -27.50
CA GLY A 443 -2.32 -0.34 -27.25
C GLY A 443 -3.80 -0.71 -27.11
N HIS A 444 -4.68 0.21 -27.52
CA HIS A 444 -6.12 0.03 -27.32
C HIS A 444 -6.70 -1.07 -28.23
N LEU A 445 -6.04 -1.40 -29.35
CA LEU A 445 -6.46 -2.49 -30.23
C LEU A 445 -6.11 -3.87 -29.65
N LYS A 446 -5.01 -4.01 -28.88
CA LYS A 446 -4.78 -5.22 -28.06
C LYS A 446 -5.85 -5.40 -26.99
N LEU A 447 -6.21 -4.31 -26.30
CA LEU A 447 -7.31 -4.34 -25.34
C LEU A 447 -8.60 -4.78 -26.01
N ARG A 448 -8.98 -4.14 -27.13
CA ARG A 448 -10.15 -4.51 -27.92
C ARG A 448 -10.17 -5.99 -28.28
N ARG A 449 -9.09 -6.52 -28.86
CA ARG A 449 -9.00 -7.94 -29.27
C ARG A 449 -9.08 -8.90 -28.09
N SER A 450 -8.63 -8.47 -26.91
CA SER A 450 -8.75 -9.26 -25.68
C SER A 450 -10.20 -9.25 -25.17
N LEU A 451 -10.83 -8.07 -25.15
CA LEU A 451 -12.21 -7.90 -24.74
C LEU A 451 -13.22 -8.56 -25.70
N GLU A 452 -12.94 -8.65 -27.00
CA GLU A 452 -13.74 -9.42 -27.97
C GLU A 452 -13.85 -10.92 -27.63
N LYS A 453 -13.11 -11.42 -26.63
CA LYS A 453 -13.25 -12.79 -26.10
C LYS A 453 -14.09 -12.85 -24.82
N VAL A 454 -14.31 -11.72 -24.16
CA VAL A 454 -14.98 -11.61 -22.85
C VAL A 454 -16.50 -11.66 -23.02
N SER A 455 -17.14 -12.54 -22.26
CA SER A 455 -18.60 -12.64 -22.21
C SER A 455 -19.14 -11.65 -21.16
N ILE A 456 -20.10 -10.82 -21.54
CA ILE A 456 -20.75 -9.87 -20.64
C ILE A 456 -22.21 -10.32 -20.42
N PRO A 457 -22.64 -10.56 -19.17
CA PRO A 457 -24.02 -10.90 -18.88
C PRO A 457 -24.99 -9.80 -19.32
N GLU A 458 -26.16 -10.21 -19.80
CA GLU A 458 -27.21 -9.30 -20.27
C GLU A 458 -27.69 -8.34 -19.17
N ALA A 459 -27.75 -8.82 -17.92
CA ALA A 459 -28.11 -8.01 -16.76
C ALA A 459 -27.11 -6.86 -16.51
N LEU A 460 -25.81 -7.16 -16.54
CA LEU A 460 -24.75 -6.16 -16.42
C LEU A 460 -24.78 -5.18 -17.60
N ARG A 461 -25.05 -5.68 -18.81
CA ARG A 461 -25.04 -4.86 -20.04
C ARG A 461 -25.95 -3.64 -19.95
N ALA A 462 -27.19 -3.82 -19.50
CA ALA A 462 -28.21 -2.77 -19.50
C ALA A 462 -27.89 -1.59 -18.56
N LYS A 463 -27.04 -1.83 -17.55
CA LYS A 463 -26.72 -0.87 -16.49
C LYS A 463 -25.27 -0.39 -16.51
N SER A 464 -24.40 -1.13 -17.20
CA SER A 464 -22.96 -0.86 -17.16
C SER A 464 -22.56 0.44 -17.87
N LEU A 465 -21.51 1.06 -17.35
CA LEU A 465 -20.77 2.15 -17.99
C LEU A 465 -19.28 1.84 -18.03
N LEU A 466 -18.51 2.66 -18.74
CA LEU A 466 -17.05 2.63 -18.73
C LEU A 466 -16.53 3.66 -17.72
N ILE A 467 -15.56 3.25 -16.90
CA ILE A 467 -14.76 4.17 -16.07
C ILE A 467 -13.34 4.18 -16.60
N ALA A 468 -12.82 5.37 -16.87
CA ALA A 468 -11.41 5.61 -17.13
C ALA A 468 -10.87 6.55 -16.03
N GLN A 469 -9.97 6.03 -15.20
CA GLN A 469 -9.26 6.78 -14.18
C GLN A 469 -7.79 6.87 -14.57
N PHE A 470 -7.22 8.07 -14.51
CA PHE A 470 -5.85 8.33 -14.93
C PHE A 470 -5.24 9.49 -14.13
N SER A 471 -3.92 9.66 -14.24
CA SER A 471 -3.18 10.72 -13.57
C SER A 471 -2.71 11.81 -14.54
N SER A 472 -2.86 11.62 -15.85
CA SER A 472 -2.46 12.59 -16.88
C SER A 472 -3.36 12.51 -18.11
N VAL A 473 -3.46 13.62 -18.83
CA VAL A 473 -4.22 13.74 -20.07
C VAL A 473 -3.33 14.34 -21.16
N GLY A 474 -3.22 13.63 -22.28
CA GLY A 474 -2.54 14.12 -23.48
C GLY A 474 -3.45 14.96 -24.38
N SER A 475 -2.98 15.31 -25.58
CA SER A 475 -3.83 15.92 -26.61
C SER A 475 -4.63 14.85 -27.36
N LEU A 476 -5.94 14.88 -27.20
CA LEU A 476 -6.93 13.96 -27.73
C LEU A 476 -7.62 14.51 -29.00
N GLY A 477 -7.65 15.84 -29.16
CA GLY A 477 -8.28 16.54 -30.28
C GLY A 477 -9.31 17.57 -29.82
N THR A 478 -9.90 18.30 -30.75
CA THR A 478 -10.96 19.30 -30.49
C THR A 478 -12.38 18.70 -30.49
N SER A 479 -12.49 17.40 -30.82
CA SER A 479 -13.72 16.60 -30.77
C SER A 479 -13.48 15.33 -29.95
N ASP A 480 -14.56 14.63 -29.60
CA ASP A 480 -14.49 13.36 -28.88
C ASP A 480 -14.26 12.14 -29.78
N GLU A 481 -13.90 12.34 -31.05
CA GLU A 481 -13.74 11.27 -32.04
C GLU A 481 -12.77 10.19 -31.57
N TRP A 482 -11.55 10.57 -31.17
CA TRP A 482 -10.60 9.59 -30.65
C TRP A 482 -11.06 8.99 -29.31
N LEU A 483 -11.59 9.83 -28.41
CA LEU A 483 -11.95 9.40 -27.06
C LEU A 483 -13.10 8.39 -27.07
N MET A 484 -14.16 8.65 -27.82
CA MET A 484 -15.39 7.86 -27.79
C MET A 484 -15.46 6.88 -28.96
N GLN A 485 -15.14 7.33 -30.18
CA GLN A 485 -15.34 6.53 -31.40
C GLN A 485 -14.18 5.58 -31.69
N GLU A 486 -12.99 5.83 -31.16
CA GLU A 486 -11.84 4.93 -31.32
C GLU A 486 -11.51 4.19 -30.01
N PHE A 487 -11.15 4.95 -28.97
CA PHE A 487 -10.79 4.41 -27.67
C PHE A 487 -12.00 3.83 -26.94
N GLY A 488 -13.10 4.58 -26.81
CA GLY A 488 -14.34 4.13 -26.17
C GLY A 488 -14.95 2.88 -26.82
N ASN A 489 -14.90 2.79 -28.16
CA ASN A 489 -15.29 1.58 -28.89
C ASN A 489 -14.38 0.37 -28.58
N SER A 490 -13.10 0.61 -28.34
CA SER A 490 -12.17 -0.46 -27.93
C SER A 490 -12.47 -0.96 -26.52
N LEU A 491 -12.81 -0.06 -25.59
CA LEU A 491 -13.18 -0.39 -24.21
C LEU A 491 -14.58 -1.05 -24.13
N SER A 492 -15.47 -0.71 -25.05
CA SER A 492 -16.83 -1.27 -25.08
C SER A 492 -16.89 -2.69 -25.65
N ALA A 493 -15.83 -3.14 -26.32
CA ALA A 493 -15.78 -4.43 -26.99
C ALA A 493 -16.13 -5.60 -26.05
N CYS A 494 -16.81 -6.60 -26.61
CA CYS A 494 -17.13 -7.86 -25.94
C CYS A 494 -17.37 -8.95 -26.99
N ARG A 495 -17.47 -10.22 -26.56
CA ARG A 495 -17.72 -11.37 -27.44
C ARG A 495 -18.94 -11.21 -28.33
N ASN A 496 -19.99 -10.55 -27.84
CA ASN A 496 -21.16 -10.22 -28.63
C ASN A 496 -21.03 -8.80 -29.20
N LYS A 497 -20.63 -8.69 -30.48
CA LYS A 497 -20.32 -7.42 -31.13
C LYS A 497 -21.48 -6.42 -31.15
N GLN A 498 -22.73 -6.87 -31.18
CA GLN A 498 -23.90 -5.96 -31.13
C GLN A 498 -24.11 -5.33 -29.74
N LEU A 499 -23.54 -5.93 -28.69
CA LEU A 499 -23.69 -5.53 -27.29
C LEU A 499 -22.53 -4.65 -26.79
N GLY A 500 -21.56 -4.34 -27.64
CA GLY A 500 -20.29 -3.70 -27.30
C GLY A 500 -20.06 -2.30 -27.88
N SER A 501 -21.13 -1.52 -28.14
CA SER A 501 -21.02 -0.18 -28.73
C SER A 501 -21.73 0.89 -27.91
N ASN A 502 -21.17 2.11 -27.90
CA ASN A 502 -21.77 3.34 -27.37
C ASN A 502 -22.11 3.33 -25.87
N LEU A 503 -21.30 2.67 -25.03
CA LEU A 503 -21.45 2.77 -23.59
C LEU A 503 -21.12 4.20 -23.09
N PRO A 504 -21.86 4.72 -22.10
CA PRO A 504 -21.47 5.93 -21.40
C PRO A 504 -20.06 5.77 -20.81
N MET A 505 -19.24 6.80 -20.90
CA MET A 505 -17.89 6.82 -20.30
C MET A 505 -17.79 7.93 -19.27
N LYS A 506 -17.28 7.58 -18.09
CA LYS A 506 -16.91 8.49 -17.02
C LYS A 506 -15.40 8.57 -16.91
N LEU A 507 -14.91 9.79 -16.74
CA LEU A 507 -13.50 10.14 -16.66
C LEU A 507 -13.19 10.62 -15.25
N MET A 508 -12.40 9.88 -14.50
CA MET A 508 -12.02 10.28 -13.15
C MET A 508 -10.68 10.98 -13.18
N PHE A 509 -10.68 12.25 -12.76
CA PHE A 509 -9.48 13.06 -12.64
C PHE A 509 -9.61 14.00 -11.43
N PRO A 510 -8.52 14.32 -10.71
CA PRO A 510 -8.61 15.20 -9.55
C PRO A 510 -8.98 16.65 -9.89
N THR A 511 -9.83 17.25 -9.08
CA THR A 511 -10.04 18.70 -9.07
C THR A 511 -8.87 19.42 -8.40
N ILE A 512 -8.83 20.74 -8.56
CA ILE A 512 -7.90 21.60 -7.81
C ILE A 512 -8.07 21.40 -6.30
N ASP A 513 -9.30 21.32 -5.79
CA ASP A 513 -9.56 21.11 -4.37
C ASP A 513 -9.18 19.71 -3.88
N ASN A 514 -9.30 18.67 -4.72
CA ASN A 514 -8.76 17.34 -4.41
C ASN A 514 -7.24 17.40 -4.17
N VAL A 515 -6.50 18.14 -5.01
CA VAL A 515 -5.04 18.30 -4.85
C VAL A 515 -4.73 19.16 -3.62
N ARG A 516 -5.34 20.34 -3.52
CA ARG A 516 -5.12 21.30 -2.41
C ARG A 516 -5.28 20.67 -1.05
N THR A 517 -6.35 19.88 -0.89
CA THR A 517 -6.70 19.27 0.40
C THR A 517 -6.08 17.89 0.58
N SER A 518 -5.26 17.42 -0.37
CA SER A 518 -4.62 16.10 -0.30
C SER A 518 -3.62 15.99 0.87
N LEU A 519 -3.19 14.76 1.16
CA LEU A 519 -2.11 14.48 2.11
C LEU A 519 -0.77 15.13 1.71
N GLU A 520 -0.61 15.50 0.43
CA GLU A 520 0.59 16.15 -0.10
C GLU A 520 0.38 17.64 -0.40
N GLY A 521 -0.82 18.18 -0.14
CA GLY A 521 -1.18 19.53 -0.53
C GLY A 521 -0.91 19.78 -2.02
N TRP A 522 -0.44 20.98 -2.36
CA TRP A 522 -0.11 21.33 -3.74
C TRP A 522 0.96 20.44 -4.37
N ALA A 523 1.88 19.90 -3.57
CA ALA A 523 2.95 19.02 -4.04
C ALA A 523 2.42 17.69 -4.63
N GLY A 524 1.20 17.29 -4.29
CA GLY A 524 0.52 16.13 -4.88
C GLY A 524 0.26 16.31 -6.38
N GLY A 525 0.03 17.54 -6.82
CA GLY A 525 -0.24 17.90 -8.21
C GLY A 525 0.94 17.73 -9.16
N GLY A 526 2.17 17.60 -8.64
CA GLY A 526 3.36 17.34 -9.45
C GLY A 526 3.32 16.00 -10.19
N SER A 527 2.50 15.06 -9.73
CA SER A 527 2.28 13.75 -10.36
C SER A 527 1.01 13.71 -11.22
N LEU A 528 0.36 14.85 -11.42
CA LEU A 528 -0.88 15.00 -12.18
C LEU A 528 -0.70 15.89 -13.43
N PRO A 529 0.20 15.56 -14.38
CA PRO A 529 0.48 16.43 -15.50
C PRO A 529 -0.73 16.53 -16.44
N PHE A 530 -1.32 17.72 -16.52
CA PHE A 530 -2.34 18.08 -17.49
C PHE A 530 -2.16 19.55 -17.88
N ASP A 531 -1.84 19.82 -19.14
CA ASP A 531 -1.61 21.19 -19.60
C ASP A 531 -2.93 21.95 -19.80
N THR A 532 -2.97 23.22 -19.40
CA THR A 532 -4.15 24.08 -19.60
C THR A 532 -4.50 24.20 -21.09
N LYS A 533 -3.50 24.22 -21.97
CA LYS A 533 -3.69 24.23 -23.43
C LYS A 533 -4.43 22.99 -23.94
N ASN A 534 -4.20 21.82 -23.33
CA ASN A 534 -4.93 20.61 -23.67
C ASN A 534 -6.34 20.65 -23.06
N TRP A 535 -6.49 21.12 -21.82
CA TRP A 535 -7.81 21.26 -21.20
C TRP A 535 -8.76 22.12 -22.06
N VAL A 536 -8.35 23.33 -22.44
CA VAL A 536 -9.18 24.26 -23.23
C VAL A 536 -9.67 23.65 -24.54
N LYS A 537 -8.84 22.84 -25.22
CA LYS A 537 -9.22 22.17 -26.47
C LYS A 537 -10.24 21.05 -26.28
N GLN A 538 -10.34 20.51 -25.08
CA GLN A 538 -11.02 19.23 -24.80
C GLN A 538 -12.19 19.39 -23.84
N GLU A 539 -12.31 20.54 -23.18
CA GLU A 539 -13.30 20.82 -22.15
C GLU A 539 -14.72 20.53 -22.59
N SER A 540 -15.12 20.98 -23.79
CA SER A 540 -16.49 20.88 -24.28
C SER A 540 -17.04 19.45 -24.25
N TYR A 541 -16.20 18.46 -24.55
CA TYR A 541 -16.60 17.06 -24.53
C TYR A 541 -16.10 16.29 -23.29
N MET A 542 -15.01 16.69 -22.66
CA MET A 542 -14.55 16.00 -21.44
C MET A 542 -15.41 16.37 -20.23
N ARG A 543 -15.80 17.63 -20.09
CA ARG A 543 -16.46 18.15 -18.87
C ARG A 543 -17.73 17.39 -18.48
N PRO A 544 -18.66 17.04 -19.39
CA PRO A 544 -19.85 16.26 -19.04
C PRO A 544 -19.55 14.84 -18.54
N ARG A 545 -18.33 14.35 -18.78
CA ARG A 545 -17.88 13.01 -18.44
C ARG A 545 -17.01 12.98 -17.18
N LEU A 546 -16.57 14.14 -16.69
CA LEU A 546 -15.64 14.23 -15.54
C LEU A 546 -16.33 13.90 -14.21
N CYS A 547 -15.63 13.12 -13.40
CA CYS A 547 -15.97 12.75 -12.04
C CYS A 547 -14.80 13.06 -11.11
N VAL A 548 -15.11 13.56 -9.91
CA VAL A 548 -14.11 13.95 -8.92
C VAL A 548 -13.37 12.73 -8.38
N TRP A 549 -12.17 12.93 -7.85
CA TRP A 549 -11.47 11.89 -7.11
C TRP A 549 -12.06 11.81 -5.70
N GLU A 550 -12.83 10.76 -5.45
CA GLU A 550 -13.34 10.38 -4.13
C GLU A 550 -12.95 8.92 -3.86
N ALA A 551 -12.39 8.68 -2.68
CA ALA A 551 -11.79 7.40 -2.35
C ALA A 551 -11.82 7.14 -0.84
N THR A 552 -12.84 7.62 -0.15
CA THR A 552 -12.98 7.46 1.30
C THR A 552 -13.33 6.01 1.63
N GLU A 553 -14.35 5.46 0.99
CA GLU A 553 -14.79 4.06 1.16
C GLU A 553 -13.80 3.07 0.55
N ALA A 554 -13.06 3.49 -0.48
CA ALA A 554 -11.91 2.79 -1.03
C ALA A 554 -10.71 2.77 -0.07
N GLY A 555 -10.75 3.48 1.07
CA GLY A 555 -9.67 3.59 2.05
C GLY A 555 -8.42 4.28 1.48
N ARG A 556 -8.63 5.32 0.66
CA ARG A 556 -7.60 6.24 0.15
C ARG A 556 -8.00 7.71 0.35
N PRO A 557 -8.61 8.11 1.49
CA PRO A 557 -9.05 9.47 1.67
C PRO A 557 -7.87 10.43 1.50
N ARG A 558 -8.04 11.45 0.66
CA ARG A 558 -7.06 12.53 0.41
C ARG A 558 -5.72 12.07 -0.21
N ALA A 559 -5.55 10.80 -0.56
CA ALA A 559 -4.36 10.31 -1.27
C ALA A 559 -4.55 10.50 -2.78
N VAL A 560 -3.80 11.40 -3.41
CA VAL A 560 -3.96 11.70 -4.85
C VAL A 560 -3.67 10.46 -5.71
N PRO A 561 -4.38 10.27 -6.83
CA PRO A 561 -4.13 9.14 -7.70
C PRO A 561 -2.88 9.34 -8.54
N HIS A 562 -2.01 8.34 -8.53
CA HIS A 562 -1.07 8.11 -9.62
C HIS A 562 -1.29 6.73 -10.27
N ILE A 563 -2.19 5.91 -9.73
CA ILE A 563 -2.77 4.75 -10.38
C ILE A 563 -3.52 5.15 -11.67
N LYS A 564 -3.62 4.21 -12.62
CA LYS A 564 -4.48 4.31 -13.81
C LYS A 564 -5.27 3.02 -13.94
N THR A 565 -6.59 3.13 -13.92
CA THR A 565 -7.49 1.98 -14.03
C THR A 565 -8.57 2.23 -15.07
N TYR A 566 -8.97 1.16 -15.74
CA TYR A 566 -10.07 1.17 -16.70
C TYR A 566 -10.98 -0.01 -16.38
N THR A 567 -12.29 0.16 -16.45
CA THR A 567 -13.25 -0.92 -16.18
C THR A 567 -14.58 -0.69 -16.88
N ARG A 568 -15.31 -1.78 -17.12
CA ARG A 568 -16.75 -1.76 -17.42
C ARG A 568 -17.49 -2.27 -16.19
N ILE A 569 -18.38 -1.46 -15.63
CA ILE A 569 -19.01 -1.74 -14.33
C ILE A 569 -20.46 -1.27 -14.31
N ASP A 570 -21.33 -2.00 -13.60
CA ASP A 570 -22.60 -1.48 -13.11
C ASP A 570 -22.34 -0.70 -11.81
N PRO A 571 -22.48 0.63 -11.80
CA PRO A 571 -22.14 1.46 -10.65
C PRO A 571 -23.05 1.25 -9.44
N GLU A 572 -24.23 0.63 -9.61
CA GLU A 572 -25.15 0.34 -8.51
C GLU A 572 -24.76 -0.94 -7.77
N SER A 573 -24.52 -2.03 -8.51
CA SER A 573 -24.18 -3.33 -7.93
C SER A 573 -22.68 -3.51 -7.66
N GLY A 574 -21.82 -2.75 -8.36
CA GLY A 574 -20.38 -2.95 -8.36
C GLY A 574 -19.91 -4.17 -9.19
N GLU A 575 -20.82 -4.86 -9.87
CA GLU A 575 -20.48 -5.96 -10.78
C GLU A 575 -19.69 -5.43 -11.98
N MET A 576 -18.55 -6.04 -12.28
CA MET A 576 -17.65 -5.63 -13.35
C MET A 576 -17.58 -6.68 -14.46
N GLY A 577 -17.50 -6.21 -15.69
CA GLY A 577 -17.22 -7.06 -16.85
C GLY A 577 -15.75 -7.41 -16.97
N TRP A 578 -14.88 -6.46 -16.61
CA TRP A 578 -13.43 -6.58 -16.64
C TRP A 578 -12.79 -5.42 -15.89
N PHE A 579 -11.58 -5.60 -15.39
CA PHE A 579 -10.78 -4.55 -14.75
C PHE A 579 -9.38 -4.52 -15.34
N LEU A 580 -8.87 -3.34 -15.68
CA LEU A 580 -7.53 -3.13 -16.19
C LEU A 580 -6.77 -2.19 -15.25
N LEU A 581 -5.60 -2.64 -14.79
CA LEU A 581 -4.57 -1.82 -14.15
C LEU A 581 -3.43 -1.58 -15.15
N SER A 582 -3.02 -0.32 -15.38
CA SER A 582 -2.01 -0.01 -16.38
C SER A 582 -1.12 1.17 -16.01
N SER A 583 0.03 1.30 -16.67
CA SER A 583 0.80 2.54 -16.70
C SER A 583 0.19 3.59 -17.64
N SER A 584 -0.62 3.18 -18.62
CA SER A 584 -1.18 4.05 -19.67
C SER A 584 -2.10 5.13 -19.09
N ASN A 585 -1.73 6.39 -19.29
CA ASN A 585 -2.62 7.54 -19.08
C ASN A 585 -3.58 7.75 -20.27
N LEU A 586 -4.56 8.65 -20.14
CA LEU A 586 -5.46 9.00 -21.24
C LEU A 586 -4.73 9.84 -22.30
N SER A 587 -4.05 9.17 -23.22
CA SER A 587 -3.31 9.80 -24.32
C SER A 587 -3.17 8.91 -25.54
N LYS A 588 -3.11 9.53 -26.73
CA LYS A 588 -2.74 8.87 -27.99
C LYS A 588 -1.32 8.30 -27.97
N ALA A 589 -0.41 8.91 -27.22
CA ALA A 589 0.98 8.44 -27.10
C ALA A 589 1.07 7.07 -26.44
N ALA A 590 0.30 6.87 -25.38
CA ALA A 590 0.21 5.61 -24.62
C ALA A 590 -0.64 4.57 -25.34
N TRP A 591 -1.86 4.93 -25.74
CA TRP A 591 -2.84 3.97 -26.26
C TRP A 591 -2.75 3.70 -27.75
N GLY A 592 -2.20 4.65 -28.50
CA GLY A 592 -2.16 4.65 -29.95
C GLY A 592 -3.28 5.46 -30.59
N SER A 593 -3.06 5.81 -31.86
CA SER A 593 -4.07 6.40 -32.74
C SER A 593 -4.05 5.68 -34.08
N VAL A 594 -5.22 5.32 -34.58
CA VAL A 594 -5.38 4.72 -35.90
C VAL A 594 -5.10 5.79 -36.98
N GLU A 595 -4.28 5.43 -37.95
CA GLU A 595 -3.85 6.28 -39.07
C GLU A 595 -4.14 5.60 -40.42
N LYS A 596 -3.93 6.32 -41.53
CA LYS A 596 -4.02 5.78 -42.90
C LYS A 596 -5.31 4.99 -43.17
N LYS A 597 -6.47 5.60 -42.84
CA LYS A 597 -7.80 5.02 -43.06
C LYS A 597 -7.98 3.62 -42.44
N GLY A 598 -7.42 3.37 -41.25
CA GLY A 598 -7.63 2.11 -40.53
C GLY A 598 -6.58 1.03 -40.77
N THR A 599 -5.54 1.30 -41.56
CA THR A 599 -4.53 0.28 -41.94
C THR A 599 -3.28 0.29 -41.06
N GLN A 600 -3.20 1.23 -40.11
CA GLN A 600 -2.04 1.41 -39.25
C GLN A 600 -2.48 1.95 -37.89
N ILE A 601 -1.79 1.56 -36.81
CA ILE A 601 -1.86 2.25 -35.51
C ILE A 601 -0.49 2.80 -35.14
N MET A 602 -0.44 4.06 -34.73
CA MET A 602 0.78 4.74 -34.30
C MET A 602 0.77 4.88 -32.78
N ILE A 603 1.80 4.33 -32.12
CA ILE A 603 2.02 4.37 -30.68
C ILE A 603 3.39 5.03 -30.44
N ARG A 604 3.49 5.88 -29.41
CA ARG A 604 4.74 6.61 -29.11
C ARG A 604 5.50 6.08 -27.91
N SER A 605 4.80 5.47 -26.96
CA SER A 605 5.35 5.15 -25.64
C SER A 605 5.37 3.65 -25.35
N TYR A 606 6.28 3.24 -24.46
CA TYR A 606 6.20 1.93 -23.82
C TYR A 606 5.25 2.04 -22.62
N GLU A 607 4.26 1.16 -22.59
CA GLU A 607 3.32 1.01 -21.47
C GLU A 607 3.07 -0.47 -21.19
N LEU A 608 2.65 -0.79 -19.98
CA LEU A 608 2.30 -2.16 -19.59
C LEU A 608 1.17 -2.16 -18.57
N GLY A 609 0.25 -3.10 -18.70
CA GLY A 609 -0.85 -3.33 -17.78
C GLY A 609 -1.38 -4.75 -17.84
N VAL A 610 -2.25 -5.07 -16.88
CA VAL A 610 -2.92 -6.37 -16.76
C VAL A 610 -4.44 -6.21 -16.76
N LEU A 611 -5.08 -6.97 -17.64
CA LEU A 611 -6.52 -7.12 -17.73
C LEU A 611 -6.95 -8.35 -16.92
N ILE A 612 -7.90 -8.14 -16.02
CA ILE A 612 -8.52 -9.15 -15.15
C ILE A 612 -9.94 -9.37 -15.63
N VAL A 613 -10.28 -10.64 -15.88
CA VAL A 613 -11.61 -11.08 -16.31
C VAL A 613 -12.03 -12.23 -15.39
N GLY A 614 -13.27 -12.24 -14.91
CA GLY A 614 -13.75 -13.28 -13.99
C GLY A 614 -13.62 -14.70 -14.55
N ASP A 615 -13.89 -14.87 -15.84
CA ASP A 615 -13.79 -16.16 -16.54
C ASP A 615 -12.39 -16.79 -16.49
N ASP A 616 -11.32 -16.00 -16.37
CA ASP A 616 -9.93 -16.51 -16.32
C ASP A 616 -9.65 -17.30 -15.02
N PHE A 617 -10.47 -17.12 -13.98
CA PHE A 617 -10.33 -17.81 -12.70
C PHE A 617 -11.10 -19.14 -12.65
N LYS A 618 -11.89 -19.45 -13.68
CA LYS A 618 -12.60 -20.73 -13.74
C LYS A 618 -11.62 -21.88 -13.94
N THR A 619 -11.86 -22.96 -13.22
CA THR A 619 -11.20 -24.27 -13.38
C THR A 619 -12.09 -25.26 -14.13
N ASP A 620 -13.40 -25.04 -14.12
CA ASP A 620 -14.39 -25.79 -14.88
C ASP A 620 -15.32 -24.84 -15.65
N SER A 621 -15.70 -25.23 -16.86
CA SER A 621 -16.60 -24.48 -17.74
C SER A 621 -18.00 -24.21 -17.15
N THR A 622 -18.47 -25.02 -16.19
CA THR A 622 -19.77 -24.84 -15.54
C THR A 622 -19.76 -23.82 -14.41
N GLN A 623 -18.57 -23.42 -13.92
CA GLN A 623 -18.47 -22.44 -12.83
C GLN A 623 -18.98 -21.08 -13.28
N LYS A 624 -19.70 -20.39 -12.40
CA LYS A 624 -19.98 -18.96 -12.57
C LYS A 624 -18.85 -18.18 -11.90
N ALA A 625 -18.36 -17.13 -12.56
CA ALA A 625 -17.35 -16.26 -12.00
C ALA A 625 -17.77 -14.80 -12.20
N VAL A 626 -17.74 -14.02 -11.14
CA VAL A 626 -18.14 -12.61 -11.15
C VAL A 626 -16.99 -11.77 -10.62
N LEU A 627 -16.64 -10.70 -11.34
CA LEU A 627 -15.69 -9.70 -10.87
C LEU A 627 -16.49 -8.62 -10.11
N GLN A 628 -16.14 -8.36 -8.86
CA GLN A 628 -16.95 -7.53 -7.96
C GLN A 628 -16.11 -6.41 -7.36
N ALA A 629 -16.59 -5.17 -7.47
CA ALA A 629 -15.98 -4.04 -6.76
C ALA A 629 -16.27 -4.15 -5.26
N VAL A 630 -15.23 -3.93 -4.43
CA VAL A 630 -15.34 -3.96 -2.96
C VAL A 630 -14.71 -2.73 -2.32
N THR A 631 -15.26 -2.30 -1.20
CA THR A 631 -14.67 -1.26 -0.35
C THR A 631 -13.56 -1.83 0.53
N VAL A 632 -12.84 -0.98 1.28
CA VAL A 632 -11.87 -1.47 2.27
C VAL A 632 -12.54 -2.26 3.39
N ALA A 633 -13.74 -1.84 3.83
CA ALA A 633 -14.55 -2.55 4.81
C ALA A 633 -15.03 -3.90 4.26
N GLY A 634 -15.46 -3.94 2.99
CA GLY A 634 -15.79 -5.18 2.31
C GLY A 634 -14.60 -6.13 2.26
N LEU A 635 -13.40 -5.64 1.91
CA LEU A 635 -12.21 -6.47 1.88
C LEU A 635 -11.87 -7.09 3.25
N ALA A 636 -12.15 -6.41 4.36
CA ALA A 636 -11.89 -6.88 5.72
C ALA A 636 -12.69 -8.12 6.13
N THR A 637 -13.84 -8.36 5.51
CA THR A 637 -14.69 -9.52 5.80
C THR A 637 -14.47 -10.67 4.81
N LEU A 638 -13.61 -10.47 3.80
CA LEU A 638 -13.33 -11.47 2.78
C LEU A 638 -12.03 -12.21 3.10
N HIS A 639 -12.02 -13.52 2.78
CA HIS A 639 -10.82 -14.35 2.81
C HIS A 639 -10.57 -14.98 1.42
N PRO A 640 -10.10 -14.19 0.44
CA PRO A 640 -9.90 -14.70 -0.91
C PRO A 640 -8.78 -15.73 -0.96
N LYS A 641 -9.05 -16.89 -1.56
CA LYS A 641 -8.07 -17.96 -1.79
C LYS A 641 -7.23 -17.64 -3.02
N ASP A 642 -5.98 -18.11 -3.03
CA ASP A 642 -5.09 -17.95 -4.18
C ASP A 642 -5.46 -18.84 -5.38
N SER A 643 -6.19 -19.93 -5.15
CA SER A 643 -6.64 -20.83 -6.21
C SER A 643 -8.03 -21.39 -5.87
N PRO A 644 -8.96 -21.39 -6.84
CA PRO A 644 -10.27 -22.03 -6.68
C PRO A 644 -10.18 -23.55 -6.86
N SER A 645 -11.19 -24.25 -6.35
CA SER A 645 -11.40 -25.68 -6.53
C SER A 645 -12.38 -25.96 -7.68
N PRO A 646 -12.24 -27.10 -8.40
CA PRO A 646 -13.25 -27.55 -9.36
C PRO A 646 -14.65 -27.71 -8.76
N ASN A 647 -14.74 -27.96 -7.44
CA ASN A 647 -16.01 -28.15 -6.75
C ASN A 647 -16.73 -26.83 -6.39
N ASP A 648 -16.09 -25.68 -6.61
CA ASP A 648 -16.68 -24.38 -6.28
C ASP A 648 -17.72 -24.00 -7.35
N ALA A 649 -19.01 -24.00 -7.04
CA ALA A 649 -20.04 -23.69 -8.03
C ALA A 649 -20.04 -22.22 -8.51
N SER A 650 -19.68 -21.29 -7.61
CA SER A 650 -19.69 -19.84 -7.85
C SER A 650 -18.44 -19.18 -7.29
N LEU A 651 -17.76 -18.40 -8.12
CA LEU A 651 -16.54 -17.66 -7.80
C LEU A 651 -16.82 -16.16 -7.78
N VAL A 652 -16.33 -15.47 -6.76
CA VAL A 652 -16.30 -14.01 -6.70
C VAL A 652 -14.84 -13.56 -6.67
N VAL A 653 -14.49 -12.67 -7.59
CA VAL A 653 -13.16 -12.08 -7.69
C VAL A 653 -13.27 -10.63 -7.21
N PRO A 654 -12.95 -10.34 -5.92
CA PRO A 654 -13.10 -9.00 -5.38
C PRO A 654 -11.96 -8.09 -5.83
N ILE A 655 -12.28 -6.95 -6.44
CA ILE A 655 -11.33 -5.88 -6.76
C ILE A 655 -11.62 -4.70 -5.86
N ARG A 656 -10.65 -4.34 -5.02
CA ARG A 656 -10.67 -3.06 -4.31
C ARG A 656 -10.38 -1.95 -5.30
N LEU A 657 -11.43 -1.30 -5.80
CA LEU A 657 -11.27 -0.10 -6.62
C LEU A 657 -10.55 0.98 -5.79
N PRO A 658 -9.64 1.77 -6.40
CA PRO A 658 -8.89 2.79 -5.67
C PRO A 658 -9.71 4.05 -5.38
N TYR A 659 -11.00 4.05 -5.74
CA TYR A 659 -11.96 5.14 -5.63
C TYR A 659 -13.36 4.61 -5.31
N ASP A 660 -14.24 5.50 -4.88
CA ASP A 660 -15.59 5.19 -4.44
C ASP A 660 -16.53 5.00 -5.65
N ILE A 661 -17.53 4.14 -5.48
CA ILE A 661 -18.68 4.02 -6.37
C ILE A 661 -19.97 4.12 -5.51
N PRO A 662 -21.05 4.77 -6.00
CA PRO A 662 -21.18 5.42 -7.32
C PRO A 662 -20.30 6.67 -7.46
N LEU A 663 -19.98 7.02 -8.71
CA LEU A 663 -19.09 8.15 -9.00
C LEU A 663 -19.76 9.51 -8.78
N THR A 664 -19.02 10.46 -8.21
CA THR A 664 -19.48 11.85 -8.05
C THR A 664 -19.09 12.70 -9.28
N PRO A 665 -20.04 13.24 -10.06
CA PRO A 665 -19.74 14.12 -11.20
C PRO A 665 -19.13 15.45 -10.76
N TYR A 666 -18.35 16.07 -11.64
CA TYR A 666 -17.91 17.46 -11.45
C TYR A 666 -19.11 18.42 -11.33
N LYS A 667 -19.03 19.34 -10.37
CA LYS A 667 -19.97 20.45 -10.22
C LYS A 667 -19.68 21.55 -11.25
N PRO A 668 -20.64 22.46 -11.51
CA PRO A 668 -20.45 23.54 -12.47
C PRO A 668 -19.23 24.43 -12.22
N HIS A 669 -18.75 24.57 -10.98
CA HIS A 669 -17.57 25.35 -10.59
C HIS A 669 -16.31 24.51 -10.39
N ASP A 670 -16.38 23.18 -10.53
CA ASP A 670 -15.20 22.34 -10.41
C ASP A 670 -14.29 22.53 -11.63
N VAL A 671 -12.99 22.63 -11.35
CA VAL A 671 -11.93 22.78 -12.34
C VAL A 671 -10.95 21.62 -12.15
N PRO A 672 -10.56 20.91 -13.21
CA PRO A 672 -9.53 19.88 -13.10
C PRO A 672 -8.20 20.52 -12.71
N TRP A 673 -7.36 19.78 -11.99
CA TRP A 673 -5.99 20.20 -11.78
C TRP A 673 -5.26 20.33 -13.14
N THR A 674 -4.69 21.50 -13.43
CA THR A 674 -3.77 21.66 -14.57
C THR A 674 -2.45 22.26 -14.10
N LYS A 675 -1.35 21.93 -14.77
CA LYS A 675 0.00 22.39 -14.40
C LYS A 675 0.10 23.92 -14.35
N ASP A 676 -0.71 24.61 -15.15
CA ASP A 676 -0.75 26.06 -15.27
C ASP A 676 -2.03 26.68 -14.67
N SER A 677 -2.79 25.96 -13.83
CA SER A 677 -4.07 26.46 -13.24
C SER A 677 -3.91 27.60 -12.24
N LEU A 678 -2.83 28.37 -12.31
CA LEU A 678 -2.50 29.54 -11.49
C LEU A 678 -3.40 30.73 -11.86
N ASP A 679 -4.69 30.63 -11.57
CA ASP A 679 -5.58 31.78 -11.56
C ASP A 679 -5.41 32.57 -10.25
N GLU A 680 -5.58 33.89 -10.29
CA GLU A 680 -5.52 34.78 -9.13
C GLU A 680 -6.51 34.37 -8.03
N SER A 681 -7.60 33.71 -8.42
CA SER A 681 -8.60 33.15 -7.50
C SER A 681 -8.06 32.05 -6.56
N LEU A 682 -7.04 31.29 -7.00
CA LEU A 682 -6.38 30.25 -6.18
C LEU A 682 -5.26 30.79 -5.30
N ALA A 683 -4.71 31.97 -5.62
CA ALA A 683 -3.66 32.61 -4.84
C ALA A 683 -4.09 32.92 -3.40
N SER A 684 -5.39 32.87 -3.10
CA SER A 684 -5.98 33.07 -1.77
C SER A 684 -6.25 31.77 -0.99
N LYS A 685 -6.17 30.59 -1.61
CA LYS A 685 -6.49 29.32 -0.97
C LYS A 685 -5.24 28.60 -0.46
N ARG A 686 -5.23 28.26 0.82
CA ARG A 686 -4.17 27.48 1.47
C ARG A 686 -4.39 25.98 1.28
N ASP A 687 -3.29 25.24 1.08
CA ASP A 687 -3.28 23.78 1.12
C ASP A 687 -3.28 23.22 2.55
N THR A 688 -3.23 21.88 2.66
CA THR A 688 -3.11 21.13 3.91
C THR A 688 -1.99 21.63 4.85
N PHE A 689 -0.93 22.23 4.30
CA PHE A 689 0.23 22.70 5.06
C PHE A 689 0.25 24.22 5.23
N GLY A 690 -0.80 24.91 4.78
CA GLY A 690 -0.92 26.36 4.91
C GLY A 690 -0.29 27.15 3.76
N PHE A 691 0.23 26.51 2.71
CA PHE A 691 0.89 27.19 1.60
C PHE A 691 -0.10 27.63 0.51
N PHE A 692 0.22 28.76 -0.11
CA PHE A 692 -0.36 29.21 -1.36
C PHE A 692 0.44 28.70 -2.54
N LEU A 693 -0.24 28.50 -3.66
CA LEU A 693 0.40 28.25 -4.95
C LEU A 693 0.43 29.57 -5.74
N LYS A 694 1.63 30.17 -5.89
CA LYS A 694 1.82 31.45 -6.60
C LYS A 694 2.90 31.28 -7.67
N ASN A 695 2.57 31.58 -8.93
CA ASN A 695 3.49 31.48 -10.07
C ASN A 695 4.22 30.12 -10.19
N GLY A 696 3.56 29.03 -9.81
CA GLY A 696 4.13 27.68 -9.84
C GLY A 696 5.05 27.34 -8.66
N GLY A 697 5.24 28.26 -7.71
CA GLY A 697 5.98 28.06 -6.46
C GLY A 697 5.07 28.06 -5.22
N LEU A 698 5.59 27.50 -4.12
CA LEU A 698 4.90 27.50 -2.82
C LEU A 698 5.33 28.72 -1.99
N VAL A 699 4.35 29.47 -1.48
CA VAL A 699 4.55 30.64 -0.62
C VAL A 699 3.76 30.43 0.67
N LYS A 700 4.37 30.66 1.83
CA LYS A 700 3.76 30.39 3.15
C LYS A 700 2.80 31.49 3.62
#